data_AF-A0A524CDV4-F1
#
_entry.id   AF-A0A524CDV4-F1
#
_cell.length_a   1.000
_cell.length_b   1.000
_cell.length_c   1.000
_cell.angle_alpha   90.00
_cell.angle_beta   90.00
_cell.angle_gamma   90.00
#
_symmetry.space_group_name_H-M   'P 1'
#
loop_
_entity.id
_entity.type
_entity.pdbx_description
1 polymer ?
#
loop_
_entity_poly.entity_id
_entity_poly.type
_entity_poly.pdbx_seq_one_letter_code
_entity_poly.pdbx_strand_id
1 'polypeptide(L)'
;MEGFKKTISNKNVQDIFDTFINQISIKLNLLPLIEKVKVSFGKENEFEPALVTPRGLVLAKKSAKNEIILKISPKFPEFVPMILLREAYLCFLHKSLRNNVRLQFFIYMLIEIDLSREKKIEKWKEAVRRINAFSQFFDSRLDSGNRLFQFKFPNSEKTIISTFFHYLRNLNMDISQLYFYPNLMRIYLNGLKQAYKENEDLLETIRILDVIFNEVKSYRALLDYKLYYKKFKENGKLETSLSLRRFISNVRWISRYSFCSPIYLLDWNTIGLSFYITHLRFHPSLPWYKIKLFLKQLPFFVVTQFVVSGFSREYYGYFVIPSSYDKDLKRFLKATKENGFLVTADLFSVLENRLFFNLNYLSVSADNHRFISNKSRSFNEKLVLKSSHSYTNSCLMSELELLDFLILERARQVSITGFGFERRESTLSTLKDDYITEISKQKKIILALRELLKEVSLNIEVRDACLEFINKNKRYGYFTLYERVSQIKDLISQLKHFLRTINAPLPSAKFLNRINTKGISPNLHQNLFLKNKKLKKYLIRKLYPLYIQDKSKFLKKEHIFTVLFKILDNCKDLKLYDINSIRNIITNPNLFESLYQQKEDRIKQISSQSPLTEITTSEVESRLEKFSGTKPPIIKPCLLNSLITLTADKAVFLLILSFKPTILAKIQKLAKKFPSIIYYEAKGNQFSQNYIYCTINIPYMELKHQNKMLSVFHHLFDENLVSCTPVISPGITQIVSRRDFYDFIYKQFFYTPYLFEHLFNYCRYLFGENLPSLGEKKWDIPNSTLFENIGISDLMKDINASREEKSLNRRKLSEIGKIINNIEDIFQNRSAWTELKRNALYAQFVKSLIFEPFYPCFGLQKYHIYFRPIDMNNCDLRLLLSNSFLSFRFLDVNRSSYCFMIKYIFPYNNPNLSYFNWLTLSKKNISEYCLYTIIREHRLYNFERNIEQKEGSTAWNLDISQFINYSEEVIFSSKNSKILAKYINREYMKYRKEEDFNPHHADFLDLASFYPEEIKNLKFVGNLPKDENLYHKIKNLISHRKGFLKLKLSKLQLDQKVVFILPSVKSSAVKPLLDVFKFFNKVKVYEIEGEYYLHSFLEVKTFELGLCIKIWFPNIDIDNFIEYISEIFAYFNIDHVFMYTKFHEGKKYLKDLFEERDLRNDYKPLLNFEWNPVDKIWMSPKLFNEDFTPIYPSLFSSEESKSSNQIEKKLNE
;
A
#
# COMPACT_ATOMS: atom_id res chain seq x y z
N MET A 1 22.68 35.34 3.00
CA MET A 1 23.61 35.27 1.86
C MET A 1 23.49 36.58 1.07
N GLU A 2 24.01 37.70 1.56
CA GLU A 2 23.73 39.04 0.98
C GLU A 2 24.96 39.82 0.48
N GLY A 3 26.10 39.17 0.25
CA GLY A 3 27.31 39.88 -0.17
C GLY A 3 28.00 39.25 -1.37
N PHE A 4 27.52 39.45 -2.59
CA PHE A 4 28.27 39.07 -3.80
C PHE A 4 28.19 40.12 -4.91
N LYS A 5 29.13 41.07 -4.87
CA LYS A 5 29.51 41.91 -6.02
C LYS A 5 31.03 42.08 -6.04
N LYS A 6 31.76 41.16 -6.65
CA LYS A 6 33.16 41.38 -7.10
C LYS A 6 33.54 40.37 -8.18
N THR A 7 34.43 40.78 -9.07
CA THR A 7 35.00 39.99 -10.18
C THR A 7 35.69 38.74 -9.63
N ILE A 8 35.32 37.57 -10.14
CA ILE A 8 35.70 36.26 -9.58
C ILE A 8 37.04 35.82 -10.18
N SER A 9 38.11 35.77 -9.37
CA SER A 9 39.42 35.17 -9.71
C SER A 9 39.52 33.71 -9.21
N ASN A 10 40.52 32.93 -9.63
CA ASN A 10 40.73 31.54 -9.16
C ASN A 10 40.84 31.41 -7.63
N LYS A 11 41.49 32.36 -6.93
CA LYS A 11 41.53 32.40 -5.46
C LYS A 11 40.16 32.72 -4.86
N ASN A 12 39.39 33.63 -5.50
CA ASN A 12 38.05 34.00 -5.05
C ASN A 12 37.04 32.83 -5.15
N VAL A 13 37.15 31.93 -6.15
CA VAL A 13 36.17 30.83 -6.32
C VAL A 13 36.23 29.83 -5.16
N GLN A 14 37.44 29.48 -4.70
CA GLN A 14 37.63 28.56 -3.59
C GLN A 14 37.08 29.13 -2.28
N ASP A 15 37.41 30.40 -1.97
CA ASP A 15 36.94 31.06 -0.74
C ASP A 15 35.41 31.14 -0.68
N ILE A 16 34.77 31.38 -1.84
CA ILE A 16 33.30 31.39 -1.97
C ILE A 16 32.73 30.00 -1.73
N PHE A 17 33.35 28.97 -2.30
CA PHE A 17 32.92 27.58 -2.10
C PHE A 17 33.00 27.18 -0.62
N ASP A 18 34.12 27.49 0.05
CA ASP A 18 34.33 27.17 1.45
C ASP A 18 33.35 27.94 2.37
N THR A 19 33.04 29.18 2.01
CA THR A 19 31.98 29.97 2.66
C THR A 19 30.62 29.29 2.53
N PHE A 20 30.26 28.80 1.34
CA PHE A 20 29.01 28.06 1.16
C PHE A 20 28.98 26.74 1.92
N ILE A 21 30.09 25.99 1.97
CA ILE A 21 30.18 24.77 2.78
C ILE A 21 29.91 25.08 4.26
N ASN A 22 30.53 26.13 4.80
CA ASN A 22 30.33 26.52 6.20
C ASN A 22 28.89 26.96 6.48
N GLN A 23 28.30 27.77 5.59
CA GLN A 23 26.91 28.22 5.73
C GLN A 23 25.91 27.07 5.61
N ILE A 24 26.12 26.14 4.67
CA ILE A 24 25.29 24.93 4.54
C ILE A 24 25.46 24.03 5.76
N SER A 25 26.68 23.87 6.29
CA SER A 25 26.95 23.09 7.50
C SER A 25 26.12 23.59 8.69
N ILE A 26 26.11 24.91 8.92
CA ILE A 26 25.29 25.56 9.96
C ILE A 26 23.80 25.36 9.66
N LYS A 27 23.35 25.65 8.42
CA LYS A 27 21.94 25.55 8.01
C LYS A 27 21.38 24.13 8.16
N LEU A 28 22.18 23.13 7.85
CA LEU A 28 21.78 21.72 7.90
C LEU A 28 22.04 21.08 9.27
N ASN A 29 22.85 21.71 10.13
CA ASN A 29 23.43 21.10 11.33
C ASN A 29 24.10 19.74 11.01
N LEU A 30 24.92 19.71 9.96
CA LEU A 30 25.62 18.53 9.46
C LEU A 30 27.02 18.91 9.02
N LEU A 31 28.01 18.04 9.25
CA LEU A 31 29.33 18.18 8.62
C LEU A 31 29.30 17.66 7.18
N PRO A 32 30.06 18.25 6.23
CA PRO A 32 30.15 17.74 4.86
C PRO A 32 30.74 16.32 4.84
N LEU A 33 30.24 15.46 3.93
CA LEU A 33 30.80 14.11 3.73
C LEU A 33 32.11 14.14 2.91
N ILE A 34 32.37 15.26 2.23
CA ILE A 34 33.59 15.49 1.47
C ILE A 34 34.27 16.71 2.08
N GLU A 35 35.34 16.47 2.81
CA GLU A 35 36.04 17.54 3.53
C GLU A 35 37.09 18.24 2.66
N LYS A 36 37.60 17.57 1.60
CA LYS A 36 38.66 18.09 0.74
C LYS A 36 38.19 18.26 -0.71
N VAL A 37 37.78 19.47 -1.04
CA VAL A 37 37.38 19.87 -2.40
C VAL A 37 38.22 21.06 -2.85
N LYS A 38 38.84 20.93 -4.02
CA LYS A 38 39.53 22.05 -4.70
C LYS A 38 38.69 22.50 -5.89
N VAL A 39 38.46 23.79 -6.00
CA VAL A 39 37.66 24.40 -7.05
C VAL A 39 38.52 25.35 -7.87
N SER A 40 38.44 25.25 -9.20
CA SER A 40 39.14 26.15 -10.11
C SER A 40 38.40 26.30 -11.44
N PHE A 41 38.77 27.29 -12.25
CA PHE A 41 38.30 27.38 -13.63
C PHE A 41 38.98 26.33 -14.52
N GLY A 42 38.20 25.67 -15.39
CA GLY A 42 38.71 24.78 -16.44
C GLY A 42 38.97 25.51 -17.76
N LYS A 43 39.39 24.78 -18.80
CA LYS A 43 39.53 25.36 -20.15
C LYS A 43 38.18 25.38 -20.87
N GLU A 44 37.90 26.42 -21.62
CA GLU A 44 36.59 26.64 -22.28
C GLU A 44 36.10 25.46 -23.15
N ASN A 45 37.02 24.78 -23.83
CA ASN A 45 36.74 23.64 -24.71
C ASN A 45 36.45 22.33 -23.95
N GLU A 46 36.64 22.29 -22.62
CA GLU A 46 36.38 21.09 -21.80
C GLU A 46 34.90 20.94 -21.41
N PHE A 47 34.03 21.92 -21.70
CA PHE A 47 32.65 21.97 -21.20
C PHE A 47 31.59 21.98 -22.31
N GLU A 48 30.38 21.52 -21.96
CA GLU A 48 29.20 21.64 -22.82
C GLU A 48 28.94 23.12 -23.23
N PRO A 49 28.44 23.37 -24.45
CA PRO A 49 28.23 24.72 -24.96
C PRO A 49 27.08 25.47 -24.26
N ALA A 50 26.24 24.76 -23.51
CA ALA A 50 25.14 25.32 -22.71
C ALA A 50 24.79 24.39 -21.54
N LEU A 51 23.99 24.87 -20.58
CA LEU A 51 23.45 24.07 -19.48
C LEU A 51 22.30 23.17 -19.99
N VAL A 52 22.64 22.09 -20.69
CA VAL A 52 21.66 21.14 -21.25
C VAL A 52 21.50 19.88 -20.39
N THR A 53 22.47 19.63 -19.50
CA THR A 53 22.44 18.52 -18.55
C THR A 53 22.40 19.02 -17.09
N PRO A 54 21.84 18.24 -16.15
CA PRO A 54 21.76 18.59 -14.73
C PRO A 54 23.10 18.93 -14.03
N ARG A 55 24.25 18.44 -14.53
CA ARG A 55 25.60 18.81 -14.03
C ARG A 55 26.45 19.58 -15.03
N GLY A 56 25.85 20.04 -16.14
CA GLY A 56 26.53 20.84 -17.13
C GLY A 56 27.32 21.99 -16.48
N LEU A 57 28.40 22.40 -17.15
CA LEU A 57 29.33 23.45 -16.71
C LEU A 57 30.27 23.10 -15.55
N VAL A 58 30.29 21.84 -15.06
CA VAL A 58 31.26 21.36 -14.05
C VAL A 58 31.88 20.02 -14.43
N LEU A 59 33.19 19.89 -14.24
CA LEU A 59 33.91 18.63 -14.32
C LEU A 59 34.45 18.24 -12.94
N ALA A 60 34.08 17.05 -12.46
CA ALA A 60 34.58 16.52 -11.20
C ALA A 60 35.60 15.41 -11.45
N LYS A 61 36.84 15.60 -11.00
CA LYS A 61 37.90 14.57 -11.03
C LYS A 61 38.34 14.23 -9.60
N LYS A 62 38.76 12.99 -9.39
CA LYS A 62 39.33 12.55 -8.11
C LYS A 62 40.85 12.63 -8.19
N SER A 63 41.49 13.28 -7.23
CA SER A 63 42.95 13.32 -7.14
C SER A 63 43.50 12.03 -6.52
N ALA A 64 44.81 11.79 -6.70
CA ALA A 64 45.52 10.67 -6.08
C ALA A 64 45.47 10.69 -4.53
N LYS A 65 45.27 11.86 -3.92
CA LYS A 65 45.16 12.06 -2.46
C LYS A 65 43.72 11.96 -1.94
N ASN A 66 42.82 11.34 -2.68
CA ASN A 66 41.40 11.23 -2.34
C ASN A 66 40.62 12.56 -2.31
N GLU A 67 41.21 13.67 -2.79
CA GLU A 67 40.55 14.99 -2.89
C GLU A 67 39.67 15.04 -4.15
N ILE A 68 38.58 15.83 -4.13
CA ILE A 68 37.78 16.10 -5.33
C ILE A 68 38.21 17.42 -5.94
N ILE A 69 38.55 17.42 -7.22
CA ILE A 69 38.87 18.61 -8.00
C ILE A 69 37.64 18.92 -8.87
N LEU A 70 37.03 20.08 -8.62
CA LEU A 70 35.93 20.62 -9.40
C LEU A 70 36.47 21.70 -10.33
N LYS A 71 36.38 21.48 -11.64
CA LYS A 71 36.61 22.52 -12.64
C LYS A 71 35.28 23.12 -13.07
N ILE A 72 35.16 24.45 -13.01
CA ILE A 72 33.97 25.20 -13.43
C ILE A 72 34.22 25.81 -14.80
N SER A 73 33.18 25.83 -15.64
CA SER A 73 33.25 26.47 -16.95
C SER A 73 33.45 27.98 -16.81
N PRO A 74 34.49 28.56 -17.45
CA PRO A 74 34.64 30.01 -17.49
C PRO A 74 33.67 30.70 -18.47
N LYS A 75 32.96 29.94 -19.33
CA LYS A 75 32.05 30.48 -20.37
C LYS A 75 30.82 31.21 -19.83
N PHE A 76 30.40 30.90 -18.61
CA PHE A 76 29.17 31.43 -18.00
C PHE A 76 29.46 32.01 -16.61
N PRO A 77 30.25 33.10 -16.52
CA PRO A 77 30.66 33.69 -15.24
C PRO A 77 29.46 34.11 -14.38
N GLU A 78 28.34 34.47 -15.00
CA GLU A 78 27.09 34.84 -14.31
C GLU A 78 26.44 33.70 -13.53
N PHE A 79 26.73 32.43 -13.87
CA PHE A 79 26.16 31.26 -13.20
C PHE A 79 27.09 30.66 -12.14
N VAL A 80 28.31 31.20 -11.99
CA VAL A 80 29.30 30.68 -11.04
C VAL A 80 28.75 30.59 -9.61
N PRO A 81 28.05 31.59 -9.05
CA PRO A 81 27.50 31.48 -7.68
C PRO A 81 26.51 30.32 -7.54
N MET A 82 25.60 30.14 -8.51
CA MET A 82 24.62 29.04 -8.52
C MET A 82 25.31 27.69 -8.66
N ILE A 83 26.32 27.58 -9.52
CA ILE A 83 27.11 26.36 -9.72
C ILE A 83 27.88 25.98 -8.46
N LEU A 84 28.53 26.94 -7.80
CA LEU A 84 29.26 26.72 -6.56
C LEU A 84 28.33 26.24 -5.44
N LEU A 85 27.17 26.89 -5.28
CA LEU A 85 26.18 26.50 -4.29
C LEU A 85 25.62 25.09 -4.57
N ARG A 86 25.38 24.74 -5.84
CA ARG A 86 24.98 23.39 -6.27
C ARG A 86 26.00 22.35 -5.81
N GLU A 87 27.27 22.55 -6.15
CA GLU A 87 28.33 21.61 -5.82
C GLU A 87 28.60 21.55 -4.30
N ALA A 88 28.41 22.65 -3.58
CA ALA A 88 28.52 22.67 -2.13
C ALA A 88 27.43 21.80 -1.47
N TYR A 89 26.17 21.89 -1.91
CA TYR A 89 25.11 20.98 -1.44
C TYR A 89 25.42 19.50 -1.73
N LEU A 90 26.02 19.19 -2.89
CA LEU A 90 26.41 17.82 -3.25
C LEU A 90 27.49 17.24 -2.32
N CYS A 91 28.22 18.07 -1.57
CA CYS A 91 29.22 17.62 -0.58
C CYS A 91 28.60 17.01 0.68
N PHE A 92 27.31 17.27 0.94
CA PHE A 92 26.56 16.69 2.05
C PHE A 92 25.88 15.36 1.70
N LEU A 93 26.11 14.84 0.48
CA LEU A 93 25.45 13.65 -0.05
C LEU A 93 26.43 12.51 -0.36
N HIS A 94 25.96 11.28 -0.16
CA HIS A 94 26.67 10.07 -0.60
C HIS A 94 26.90 10.07 -2.11
N LYS A 95 28.04 9.52 -2.56
CA LYS A 95 28.44 9.47 -3.97
C LYS A 95 27.36 8.89 -4.88
N SER A 96 26.61 7.89 -4.41
CA SER A 96 25.51 7.24 -5.14
C SER A 96 24.35 8.19 -5.47
N LEU A 97 24.08 9.18 -4.62
CA LEU A 97 22.93 10.09 -4.76
C LEU A 97 23.24 11.31 -5.63
N ARG A 98 24.52 11.66 -5.82
CA ARG A 98 24.91 12.92 -6.50
C ARG A 98 24.48 12.99 -7.96
N ASN A 99 24.27 11.86 -8.62
CA ASN A 99 23.86 11.80 -10.03
C ASN A 99 22.34 11.61 -10.19
N ASN A 100 21.58 11.54 -9.09
CA ASN A 100 20.13 11.35 -9.16
C ASN A 100 19.46 12.63 -9.70
N VAL A 101 18.80 12.52 -10.86
CA VAL A 101 18.23 13.67 -11.59
C VAL A 101 17.17 14.40 -10.75
N ARG A 102 16.31 13.70 -10.00
CA ARG A 102 15.30 14.35 -9.14
C ARG A 102 15.96 15.09 -8.00
N LEU A 103 16.92 14.47 -7.31
CA LEU A 103 17.64 15.15 -6.23
C LEU A 103 18.36 16.39 -6.71
N GLN A 104 18.97 16.33 -7.90
CA GLN A 104 19.53 17.51 -8.53
C GLN A 104 18.45 18.56 -8.75
N PHE A 105 17.32 18.23 -9.39
CA PHE A 105 16.18 19.15 -9.53
C PHE A 105 15.79 19.82 -8.19
N PHE A 106 15.76 19.08 -7.09
CA PHE A 106 15.51 19.65 -5.76
C PHE A 106 16.62 20.60 -5.26
N ILE A 107 17.90 20.26 -5.50
CA ILE A 107 19.02 21.17 -5.21
C ILE A 107 18.91 22.45 -6.05
N TYR A 108 18.49 22.35 -7.31
CA TYR A 108 18.21 23.51 -8.15
C TYR A 108 17.12 24.40 -7.55
N MET A 109 16.01 23.82 -7.07
CA MET A 109 14.98 24.58 -6.35
C MET A 109 15.52 25.22 -5.06
N LEU A 110 16.41 24.54 -4.31
CA LEU A 110 17.04 25.11 -3.12
C LEU A 110 17.93 26.32 -3.46
N ILE A 111 18.68 26.25 -4.56
CA ILE A 111 19.50 27.36 -5.06
C ILE A 111 18.63 28.56 -5.40
N GLU A 112 17.50 28.35 -6.07
CA GLU A 112 16.56 29.42 -6.38
C GLU A 112 16.00 30.12 -5.14
N ILE A 113 15.82 29.37 -4.04
CA ILE A 113 15.38 29.92 -2.76
C ILE A 113 16.51 30.68 -2.07
N ASP A 114 17.70 30.09 -1.97
CA ASP A 114 18.83 30.67 -1.23
C ASP A 114 19.44 31.89 -1.93
N LEU A 115 19.37 31.93 -3.27
CA LEU A 115 19.87 33.01 -4.11
C LEU A 115 18.73 33.80 -4.77
N SER A 116 17.54 33.86 -4.16
CA SER A 116 16.37 34.51 -4.74
C SER A 116 16.55 36.02 -5.00
N ARG A 117 17.53 36.66 -4.34
CA ARG A 117 17.86 38.09 -4.49
C ARG A 117 18.97 38.36 -5.52
N GLU A 118 19.54 37.31 -6.12
CA GLU A 118 20.60 37.46 -7.12
C GLU A 118 20.06 38.00 -8.45
N LYS A 119 20.71 39.04 -9.00
CA LYS A 119 20.25 39.73 -10.22
C LYS A 119 20.09 38.82 -11.44
N LYS A 120 20.82 37.71 -11.47
CA LYS A 120 20.87 36.77 -12.61
C LYS A 120 20.02 35.52 -12.39
N ILE A 121 19.24 35.45 -11.31
CA ILE A 121 18.46 34.25 -10.97
C ILE A 121 17.39 33.91 -12.02
N GLU A 122 16.78 34.92 -12.66
CA GLU A 122 15.79 34.67 -13.73
C GLU A 122 16.42 34.05 -14.97
N LYS A 123 17.63 34.50 -15.37
CA LYS A 123 18.39 33.87 -16.46
C LYS A 123 18.78 32.43 -16.12
N TRP A 124 19.09 32.16 -14.86
CA TRP A 124 19.35 30.80 -14.38
C TRP A 124 18.10 29.93 -14.47
N LYS A 125 16.94 30.40 -13.99
CA LYS A 125 15.65 29.67 -14.10
C LYS A 125 15.32 29.31 -15.54
N GLU A 126 15.49 30.26 -16.48
CA GLU A 126 15.30 30.01 -17.91
C GLU A 126 16.24 28.93 -18.44
N ALA A 127 17.52 28.95 -18.06
CA ALA A 127 18.48 27.93 -18.46
C ALA A 127 18.12 26.55 -17.88
N VAL A 128 17.69 26.49 -16.63
CA VAL A 128 17.29 25.25 -15.94
C VAL A 128 16.05 24.63 -16.58
N ARG A 129 15.06 25.45 -16.99
CA ARG A 129 13.85 24.99 -17.70
C ARG A 129 14.16 24.32 -19.04
N ARG A 130 15.32 24.62 -19.66
CA ARG A 130 15.77 24.00 -20.91
C ARG A 130 16.46 22.65 -20.72
N ILE A 131 16.71 22.23 -19.48
CA ILE A 131 17.29 20.92 -19.18
C ILE A 131 16.23 19.84 -19.45
N ASN A 132 16.38 19.11 -20.55
CA ASN A 132 15.42 18.06 -20.96
C ASN A 132 15.13 17.04 -19.85
N ALA A 133 16.13 16.70 -19.03
CA ALA A 133 15.97 15.75 -17.93
C ALA A 133 15.02 16.24 -16.82
N PHE A 134 14.78 17.55 -16.72
CA PHE A 134 13.89 18.17 -15.75
C PHE A 134 12.46 18.41 -16.25
N SER A 135 12.23 18.38 -17.56
CA SER A 135 10.91 18.61 -18.20
C SER A 135 9.75 17.90 -17.50
N GLN A 136 9.87 16.58 -17.32
CA GLN A 136 8.89 15.72 -16.63
C GLN A 136 8.62 16.08 -15.16
N PHE A 137 9.50 16.86 -14.51
CA PHE A 137 9.35 17.26 -13.12
C PHE A 137 8.65 18.60 -12.97
N PHE A 138 8.75 19.48 -13.97
CA PHE A 138 7.98 20.73 -14.03
C PHE A 138 6.47 20.44 -14.19
N ASP A 139 6.09 19.40 -14.94
CA ASP A 139 4.68 18.98 -15.11
C ASP A 139 4.12 18.20 -13.90
N SER A 140 5.02 17.64 -13.08
CA SER A 140 4.65 16.90 -11.87
C SER A 140 4.44 17.88 -10.71
N ARG A 141 3.67 17.50 -9.69
CA ARG A 141 3.37 18.30 -8.47
C ARG A 141 4.59 18.83 -7.68
N LEU A 142 5.81 18.65 -8.18
CA LEU A 142 7.10 19.04 -7.63
C LEU A 142 7.42 20.54 -7.70
N ASP A 143 6.83 21.31 -8.62
CA ASP A 143 7.04 22.77 -8.73
C ASP A 143 6.57 23.52 -7.46
N SER A 144 5.75 22.85 -6.66
CA SER A 144 5.29 23.33 -5.37
C SER A 144 6.30 23.20 -4.21
N GLY A 145 7.50 22.69 -4.50
CA GLY A 145 8.59 22.42 -3.54
C GLY A 145 9.07 23.64 -2.74
N ASN A 146 8.80 24.86 -3.21
CA ASN A 146 9.15 26.09 -2.50
C ASN A 146 8.58 26.16 -1.08
N ARG A 147 7.37 25.65 -0.82
CA ARG A 147 6.80 25.63 0.54
C ARG A 147 7.47 24.63 1.46
N LEU A 148 7.80 23.46 0.93
CA LEU A 148 8.51 22.41 1.67
C LEU A 148 9.83 22.96 2.21
N PHE A 149 10.55 23.68 1.37
CA PHE A 149 11.86 24.21 1.71
C PHE A 149 11.83 25.50 2.54
N GLN A 150 10.76 26.29 2.43
CA GLN A 150 10.62 27.49 3.26
C GLN A 150 10.05 27.21 4.66
N PHE A 151 9.57 26.00 4.94
CA PHE A 151 8.94 25.63 6.21
C PHE A 151 9.79 26.00 7.43
N LYS A 152 9.16 26.65 8.40
CA LYS A 152 9.75 26.99 9.71
C LYS A 152 8.85 26.50 10.84
N PHE A 153 9.45 25.79 11.80
CA PHE A 153 8.75 25.39 13.02
C PHE A 153 8.41 26.64 13.86
N PRO A 154 7.21 26.72 14.46
CA PRO A 154 6.91 27.73 15.45
C PRO A 154 7.91 27.59 16.61
N ASN A 155 8.59 28.67 16.98
CA ASN A 155 9.50 28.71 18.13
C ASN A 155 10.76 27.80 18.03
N SER A 156 11.20 27.40 16.82
CA SER A 156 12.43 26.61 16.64
C SER A 156 13.22 27.03 15.39
N GLU A 157 14.56 26.91 15.45
CA GLU A 157 15.46 27.12 14.31
C GLU A 157 15.53 25.91 13.35
N LYS A 158 14.91 24.77 13.71
CA LYS A 158 14.86 23.58 12.86
C LYS A 158 14.19 23.89 11.51
N THR A 159 14.60 23.19 10.45
CA THR A 159 13.98 23.29 9.11
C THR A 159 13.68 21.92 8.54
N ILE A 160 12.79 21.85 7.54
CA ILE A 160 12.57 20.61 6.79
C ILE A 160 13.80 20.25 5.96
N ILE A 161 14.53 21.25 5.45
CA ILE A 161 15.75 21.02 4.68
C ILE A 161 16.76 20.25 5.53
N SER A 162 17.00 20.67 6.78
CA SER A 162 17.93 19.94 7.65
C SER A 162 17.46 18.51 7.90
N THR A 163 16.17 18.30 8.19
CA THR A 163 15.58 16.96 8.38
C THR A 163 15.71 16.08 7.13
N PHE A 164 15.50 16.66 5.95
CA PHE A 164 15.60 15.97 4.66
C PHE A 164 17.05 15.56 4.34
N PHE A 165 18.03 16.42 4.59
CA PHE A 165 19.44 16.06 4.39
C PHE A 165 19.93 15.03 5.42
N HIS A 166 19.45 15.05 6.65
CA HIS A 166 19.69 13.97 7.62
C HIS A 166 19.15 12.63 7.10
N TYR A 167 17.93 12.63 6.55
CA TYR A 167 17.34 11.45 5.91
C TYR A 167 18.18 10.96 4.72
N LEU A 168 18.61 11.86 3.82
CA LEU A 168 19.47 11.50 2.67
C LEU A 168 20.84 10.98 3.10
N ARG A 169 21.40 11.47 4.21
CA ARG A 169 22.68 10.99 4.76
C ARG A 169 22.58 9.56 5.30
N ASN A 170 21.40 9.16 5.77
CA ASN A 170 21.17 7.77 6.19
C ASN A 170 20.95 6.82 5.00
N LEU A 171 20.79 7.36 3.78
CA LEU A 171 20.63 6.58 2.55
C LEU A 171 21.99 6.33 1.87
N ASN A 172 22.49 5.10 2.01
CA ASN A 172 23.72 4.67 1.33
C ASN A 172 23.52 4.29 -0.15
N MET A 173 22.31 4.39 -0.71
CA MET A 173 21.95 3.87 -2.05
C MET A 173 21.06 4.84 -2.83
N ASP A 174 21.02 4.69 -4.15
CA ASP A 174 20.22 5.54 -5.06
C ASP A 174 18.71 5.32 -4.84
N ILE A 175 17.92 6.39 -4.75
CA ILE A 175 16.48 6.30 -4.48
C ILE A 175 15.76 6.11 -5.82
N SER A 176 14.99 5.02 -5.94
CA SER A 176 14.11 4.82 -7.10
C SER A 176 13.21 6.03 -7.31
N GLN A 177 13.11 6.47 -8.56
CA GLN A 177 12.36 7.68 -8.94
C GLN A 177 10.93 7.65 -8.39
N LEU A 178 10.25 6.50 -8.40
CA LEU A 178 8.85 6.37 -7.99
C LEU A 178 8.59 6.79 -6.52
N TYR A 179 9.57 6.68 -5.62
CA TYR A 179 9.35 6.78 -4.17
C TYR A 179 9.94 8.03 -3.51
N PHE A 180 10.65 8.87 -4.27
CA PHE A 180 11.30 10.06 -3.72
C PHE A 180 10.30 11.09 -3.15
N TYR A 181 9.27 11.44 -3.92
CA TYR A 181 8.28 12.46 -3.52
C TYR A 181 7.40 12.01 -2.34
N PRO A 182 6.85 10.78 -2.30
CA PRO A 182 6.13 10.28 -1.12
C PRO A 182 6.96 10.38 0.17
N ASN A 183 8.25 10.07 0.10
CA ASN A 183 9.15 10.18 1.25
C ASN A 183 9.34 11.62 1.72
N LEU A 184 9.56 12.57 0.80
CA LEU A 184 9.66 13.99 1.12
C LEU A 184 8.36 14.52 1.75
N MET A 185 7.21 14.11 1.22
CA MET A 185 5.90 14.48 1.76
C MET A 185 5.66 13.94 3.16
N ARG A 186 6.09 12.72 3.46
CA ARG A 186 6.03 12.15 4.81
C ARG A 186 6.86 12.94 5.81
N ILE A 187 8.09 13.35 5.44
CA ILE A 187 8.95 14.20 6.30
C ILE A 187 8.23 15.51 6.62
N TYR A 188 7.64 16.14 5.61
CA TYR A 188 6.90 17.38 5.80
C TYR A 188 5.66 17.22 6.69
N LEU A 189 4.82 16.20 6.45
CA LEU A 189 3.63 15.95 7.25
C LEU A 189 3.97 15.71 8.73
N ASN A 190 5.09 15.03 9.02
CA ASN A 190 5.57 14.83 10.38
C ASN A 190 6.03 16.14 11.03
N GLY A 191 6.78 16.97 10.29
CA GLY A 191 7.16 18.31 10.76
C GLY A 191 5.94 19.20 11.06
N LEU A 192 4.90 19.12 10.23
CA LEU A 192 3.64 19.84 10.44
C LEU A 192 2.89 19.37 11.70
N LYS A 193 2.77 18.05 11.91
CA LYS A 193 2.14 17.51 13.13
C LYS A 193 2.86 17.99 14.38
N GLN A 194 4.19 18.00 14.36
CA GLN A 194 5.00 18.50 15.47
C GLN A 194 4.76 20.00 15.71
N ALA A 195 4.74 20.82 14.66
CA ALA A 195 4.45 22.25 14.79
C ALA A 195 3.07 22.55 15.40
N TYR A 196 2.04 21.76 15.06
CA TYR A 196 0.72 21.89 15.67
C TYR A 196 0.67 21.48 17.13
N LYS A 197 1.42 20.43 17.46
CA LYS A 197 1.53 19.93 18.83
C LYS A 197 2.20 20.95 19.75
N GLU A 198 3.22 21.64 19.28
CA GLU A 198 3.99 22.61 20.08
C GLU A 198 3.28 23.96 20.25
N ASN A 199 2.09 24.17 19.66
CA ASN A 199 1.39 25.46 19.67
C ASN A 199 -0.14 25.32 19.64
N GLU A 200 -0.79 25.36 20.82
CA GLU A 200 -2.25 25.26 20.93
C GLU A 200 -3.00 26.44 20.29
N ASP A 201 -2.40 27.64 20.24
CA ASP A 201 -3.00 28.80 19.58
C ASP A 201 -3.18 28.54 18.06
N LEU A 202 -2.34 27.70 17.44
CA LEU A 202 -2.53 27.27 16.03
C LEU A 202 -3.78 26.39 15.87
N LEU A 203 -4.05 25.49 16.81
CA LEU A 203 -5.25 24.61 16.75
C LEU A 203 -6.52 25.44 16.89
N GLU A 204 -6.54 26.38 17.83
CA GLU A 204 -7.65 27.33 18.00
C GLU A 204 -7.82 28.21 16.76
N THR A 205 -6.72 28.66 16.14
CA THR A 205 -6.77 29.42 14.88
C THR A 205 -7.44 28.62 13.76
N ILE A 206 -7.15 27.32 13.64
CA ILE A 206 -7.79 26.46 12.62
C ILE A 206 -9.31 26.34 12.87
N ARG A 207 -9.74 26.17 14.12
CA ARG A 207 -11.17 26.16 14.47
C ARG A 207 -11.86 27.47 14.07
N ILE A 208 -11.22 28.61 14.35
CA ILE A 208 -11.75 29.93 14.01
C ILE A 208 -11.85 30.09 12.48
N LEU A 209 -10.83 29.63 11.74
CA LEU A 209 -10.84 29.63 10.28
C LEU A 209 -11.97 28.78 9.70
N ASP A 210 -12.27 27.62 10.30
CA ASP A 210 -13.38 26.76 9.88
C ASP A 210 -14.74 27.47 10.07
N VAL A 211 -14.95 28.12 11.22
CA VAL A 211 -16.16 28.92 11.48
C VAL A 211 -16.31 30.06 10.47
N ILE A 212 -15.25 30.83 10.24
CA ILE A 212 -15.28 31.96 9.30
C ILE A 212 -15.56 31.46 7.88
N PHE A 213 -14.87 30.41 7.44
CA PHE A 213 -14.97 29.94 6.05
C PHE A 213 -16.33 29.31 5.73
N ASN A 214 -16.94 28.58 6.66
CA ASN A 214 -18.28 28.02 6.45
C ASN A 214 -19.38 29.09 6.37
N GLU A 215 -19.21 30.23 7.05
CA GLU A 215 -20.16 31.34 7.02
C GLU A 215 -19.98 32.24 5.79
N VAL A 216 -18.73 32.62 5.48
CA VAL A 216 -18.43 33.54 4.36
C VAL A 216 -18.52 32.84 3.01
N LYS A 217 -18.22 31.54 2.96
CA LYS A 217 -18.22 30.65 1.78
C LYS A 217 -17.22 30.99 0.67
N SER A 218 -16.72 32.23 0.61
CA SER A 218 -15.65 32.64 -0.30
C SER A 218 -14.43 33.14 0.47
N TYR A 219 -13.27 33.18 -0.19
CA TYR A 219 -12.03 33.73 0.36
C TYR A 219 -11.62 34.94 -0.49
N ARG A 220 -11.31 36.07 0.15
CA ARG A 220 -10.87 37.28 -0.54
C ARG A 220 -9.45 37.66 -0.12
N ALA A 221 -9.23 38.16 1.09
CA ALA A 221 -7.89 38.45 1.61
C ALA A 221 -7.72 38.12 3.10
N LEU A 222 -6.46 37.99 3.56
CA LEU A 222 -6.13 37.81 4.98
C LEU A 222 -6.59 39.01 5.84
N LEU A 223 -6.64 40.20 5.25
CA LEU A 223 -7.22 41.40 5.85
C LEU A 223 -8.71 41.22 6.18
N ASP A 224 -9.46 40.47 5.38
CA ASP A 224 -10.89 40.25 5.61
C ASP A 224 -11.10 39.29 6.79
N TYR A 225 -10.22 38.29 6.96
CA TYR A 225 -10.25 37.42 8.15
C TYR A 225 -10.06 38.21 9.45
N LYS A 226 -9.29 39.30 9.46
CA LYS A 226 -9.20 40.23 10.61
C LYS A 226 -10.55 40.89 10.90
N LEU A 227 -11.28 41.32 9.87
CA LEU A 227 -12.59 41.94 10.01
C LEU A 227 -13.64 40.92 10.45
N TYR A 228 -13.69 39.75 9.81
CA TYR A 228 -14.60 38.67 10.18
C TYR A 228 -14.36 38.16 11.58
N TYR A 229 -13.09 38.05 12.01
CA TYR A 229 -12.75 37.71 13.39
C TYR A 229 -13.39 38.68 14.39
N LYS A 230 -13.22 39.98 14.18
CA LYS A 230 -13.81 41.02 15.05
C LYS A 230 -15.33 40.94 15.03
N LYS A 231 -15.93 40.98 13.83
CA LYS A 231 -17.39 40.94 13.64
C LYS A 231 -18.03 39.71 14.26
N PHE A 232 -17.44 38.52 14.09
CA PHE A 232 -18.02 37.29 14.62
C PHE A 232 -17.81 37.17 16.12
N LYS A 233 -16.73 37.73 16.67
CA LYS A 233 -16.52 37.81 18.12
C LYS A 233 -17.50 38.79 18.77
N GLU A 234 -17.69 39.97 18.18
CA GLU A 234 -18.64 41.00 18.65
C GLU A 234 -20.09 40.51 18.61
N ASN A 235 -20.48 39.81 17.54
CA ASN A 235 -21.85 39.30 17.36
C ASN A 235 -22.10 37.96 18.08
N GLY A 236 -21.20 37.49 18.94
CA GLY A 236 -21.34 36.24 19.70
C GLY A 236 -21.24 34.94 18.87
N LYS A 237 -21.00 35.03 17.55
CA LYS A 237 -20.78 33.85 16.67
C LYS A 237 -19.45 33.15 16.94
N LEU A 238 -18.48 33.85 17.55
CA LEU A 238 -17.14 33.34 17.84
C LEU A 238 -16.74 33.57 19.30
N GLU A 239 -16.80 32.50 20.10
CA GLU A 239 -16.28 32.51 21.46
C GLU A 239 -14.83 32.02 21.49
N THR A 240 -13.88 32.90 21.88
CA THR A 240 -12.45 32.58 21.95
C THR A 240 -11.66 33.55 22.83
N SER A 241 -10.66 33.03 23.56
CA SER A 241 -9.67 33.80 24.32
C SER A 241 -8.48 34.26 23.45
N LEU A 242 -8.36 33.76 22.21
CA LEU A 242 -7.26 34.13 21.32
C LEU A 242 -7.32 35.65 21.05
N SER A 243 -6.15 36.30 21.05
CA SER A 243 -6.08 37.72 20.71
C SER A 243 -6.02 37.90 19.20
N LEU A 244 -6.53 39.03 18.69
CA LEU A 244 -6.49 39.33 17.26
C LEU A 244 -5.05 39.34 16.71
N ARG A 245 -4.08 39.82 17.49
CA ARG A 245 -2.67 39.84 17.12
C ARG A 245 -2.12 38.43 16.91
N ARG A 246 -2.43 37.52 17.84
CA ARG A 246 -2.00 36.11 17.74
C ARG A 246 -2.71 35.39 16.60
N PHE A 247 -4.03 35.59 16.45
CA PHE A 247 -4.79 35.08 15.32
C PHE A 247 -4.15 35.46 13.98
N ILE A 248 -3.88 36.76 13.74
CA ILE A 248 -3.25 37.22 12.49
C ILE A 248 -1.87 36.59 12.28
N SER A 249 -1.05 36.50 13.33
CA SER A 249 0.28 35.86 13.25
C SER A 249 0.17 34.38 12.85
N ASN A 250 -0.79 33.67 13.45
CA ASN A 250 -1.02 32.26 13.20
C ASN A 250 -1.60 31.99 11.81
N VAL A 251 -2.55 32.82 11.33
CA VAL A 251 -3.08 32.68 9.96
C VAL A 251 -1.96 32.90 8.93
N ARG A 252 -1.07 33.87 9.13
CA ARG A 252 0.12 34.07 8.27
C ARG A 252 1.08 32.88 8.31
N TRP A 253 1.23 32.24 9.47
CA TRP A 253 2.04 31.03 9.57
C TRP A 253 1.38 29.88 8.80
N ILE A 254 0.07 29.66 9.00
CA ILE A 254 -0.71 28.61 8.32
C ILE A 254 -0.69 28.79 6.80
N SER A 255 -0.93 30.01 6.30
CA SER A 255 -0.96 30.31 4.86
C SER A 255 0.37 30.00 4.16
N ARG A 256 1.48 30.21 4.88
CA ARG A 256 2.83 30.03 4.36
C ARG A 256 3.33 28.60 4.46
N TYR A 257 3.00 27.90 5.55
CA TYR A 257 3.69 26.67 5.94
C TYR A 257 2.81 25.42 6.02
N SER A 258 1.48 25.52 5.93
CA SER A 258 0.56 24.39 6.12
C SER A 258 -0.23 23.98 4.87
N PHE A 259 -0.77 22.75 4.91
CA PHE A 259 -1.83 22.26 4.00
C PHE A 259 -3.21 22.84 4.27
N CYS A 260 -3.45 23.36 5.48
CA CYS A 260 -4.73 23.93 5.86
C CYS A 260 -5.04 25.11 4.94
N SER A 261 -6.07 24.95 4.11
CA SER A 261 -6.55 25.98 3.19
C SER A 261 -8.02 25.83 2.91
N PRO A 262 -8.69 26.93 2.49
CA PRO A 262 -10.02 26.87 1.93
C PRO A 262 -10.05 25.87 0.79
N ILE A 263 -10.93 24.88 0.86
CA ILE A 263 -11.21 23.96 -0.25
C ILE A 263 -12.71 23.74 -0.32
N TYR A 264 -13.16 23.25 -1.45
CA TYR A 264 -14.58 23.02 -1.71
C TYR A 264 -14.87 21.55 -1.97
N LEU A 265 -15.97 21.06 -1.40
CA LEU A 265 -16.63 19.83 -1.81
C LEU A 265 -17.42 20.13 -3.08
N LEU A 266 -17.38 19.20 -4.04
CA LEU A 266 -18.07 19.31 -5.32
C LEU A 266 -19.26 18.35 -5.33
N ASP A 267 -20.43 18.89 -5.66
CA ASP A 267 -21.59 18.07 -6.00
C ASP A 267 -21.44 17.59 -7.45
N TRP A 268 -20.92 16.38 -7.61
CA TRP A 268 -20.70 15.76 -8.91
C TRP A 268 -21.96 15.72 -9.77
N ASN A 269 -23.13 15.52 -9.16
CA ASN A 269 -24.39 15.34 -9.87
C ASN A 269 -24.84 16.64 -10.54
N THR A 270 -24.43 17.81 -10.01
CA THR A 270 -24.76 19.13 -10.60
C THR A 270 -24.02 19.43 -11.89
N ILE A 271 -22.94 18.70 -12.17
CA ILE A 271 -22.08 18.90 -13.33
C ILE A 271 -22.08 17.69 -14.25
N GLY A 272 -23.16 16.91 -14.32
CA GLY A 272 -23.29 15.81 -15.28
C GLY A 272 -22.58 14.50 -14.90
N LEU A 273 -22.05 14.37 -13.67
CA LEU A 273 -21.28 13.20 -13.22
C LEU A 273 -21.99 12.47 -12.08
N SER A 274 -22.06 11.15 -12.16
CA SER A 274 -22.54 10.29 -11.08
C SER A 274 -21.39 9.83 -10.16
N PHE A 275 -21.65 9.81 -8.85
CA PHE A 275 -20.69 9.39 -7.83
C PHE A 275 -21.15 8.12 -7.11
N TYR A 276 -20.39 7.04 -7.29
CA TYR A 276 -20.66 5.75 -6.71
C TYR A 276 -19.53 5.27 -5.82
N ILE A 277 -19.85 4.76 -4.64
CA ILE A 277 -18.95 3.92 -3.85
C ILE A 277 -19.06 2.49 -4.37
N THR A 278 -17.96 1.76 -4.43
CA THR A 278 -17.96 0.38 -4.93
C THR A 278 -17.09 -0.55 -4.10
N HIS A 279 -17.54 -1.81 -4.02
CA HIS A 279 -16.79 -2.95 -3.53
C HIS A 279 -16.68 -3.99 -4.64
N LEU A 280 -15.44 -4.30 -5.03
CA LEU A 280 -15.11 -5.31 -6.03
C LEU A 280 -14.37 -6.47 -5.36
N ARG A 281 -14.98 -7.65 -5.32
CA ARG A 281 -14.30 -8.89 -4.89
C ARG A 281 -14.03 -9.77 -6.09
N PHE A 282 -12.76 -10.06 -6.35
CA PHE A 282 -12.31 -10.93 -7.45
C PHE A 282 -12.32 -12.40 -7.05
N HIS A 283 -12.61 -13.25 -8.04
CA HIS A 283 -12.58 -14.70 -7.87
C HIS A 283 -11.19 -15.19 -7.42
N PRO A 284 -11.09 -16.13 -6.46
CA PRO A 284 -9.82 -16.54 -5.84
C PRO A 284 -8.81 -17.16 -6.81
N SER A 285 -9.28 -17.71 -7.93
CA SER A 285 -8.43 -18.28 -8.99
C SER A 285 -7.73 -17.26 -9.88
N LEU A 286 -8.08 -15.97 -9.76
CA LEU A 286 -7.47 -14.93 -10.60
C LEU A 286 -6.10 -14.52 -10.03
N PRO A 287 -5.02 -14.57 -10.85
CA PRO A 287 -3.71 -14.11 -10.42
C PRO A 287 -3.71 -12.63 -10.04
N TRP A 288 -3.07 -12.31 -8.91
CA TRP A 288 -3.10 -10.96 -8.35
C TRP A 288 -2.56 -9.88 -9.31
N TYR A 289 -1.49 -10.16 -10.05
CA TYR A 289 -0.92 -9.20 -11.00
C TYR A 289 -1.89 -8.89 -12.16
N LYS A 290 -2.74 -9.84 -12.56
CA LYS A 290 -3.77 -9.60 -13.59
C LYS A 290 -4.87 -8.70 -13.06
N ILE A 291 -5.30 -8.90 -11.81
CA ILE A 291 -6.26 -8.01 -11.17
C ILE A 291 -5.74 -6.56 -11.15
N LYS A 292 -4.45 -6.37 -10.85
CA LYS A 292 -3.82 -5.04 -10.92
C LYS A 292 -3.85 -4.43 -12.33
N LEU A 293 -3.56 -5.21 -13.37
CA LEU A 293 -3.64 -4.76 -14.76
C LEU A 293 -5.07 -4.35 -15.15
N PHE A 294 -6.06 -5.13 -14.70
CA PHE A 294 -7.47 -4.79 -14.87
C PHE A 294 -7.82 -3.46 -14.20
N LEU A 295 -7.49 -3.29 -12.92
CA LEU A 295 -7.78 -2.06 -12.18
C LEU A 295 -7.11 -0.82 -12.79
N LYS A 296 -5.91 -0.97 -13.37
CA LYS A 296 -5.20 0.11 -14.09
C LYS A 296 -5.91 0.54 -15.38
N GLN A 297 -6.65 -0.35 -16.03
CA GLN A 297 -7.38 -0.08 -17.28
C GLN A 297 -8.86 0.25 -17.06
N LEU A 298 -9.41 0.01 -15.87
CA LEU A 298 -10.81 0.27 -15.53
C LEU A 298 -11.08 1.79 -15.53
N PRO A 299 -11.85 2.32 -16.52
CA PRO A 299 -12.09 3.75 -16.62
C PRO A 299 -12.92 4.23 -15.45
N PHE A 300 -12.70 5.49 -15.08
CA PHE A 300 -13.44 6.20 -14.05
C PHE A 300 -13.31 5.67 -12.61
N PHE A 301 -12.63 4.55 -12.39
CA PHE A 301 -12.43 3.97 -11.07
C PHE A 301 -11.24 4.57 -10.34
N VAL A 302 -11.42 4.83 -9.04
CA VAL A 302 -10.33 5.20 -8.13
C VAL A 302 -10.32 4.23 -6.96
N VAL A 303 -9.30 3.37 -6.93
CA VAL A 303 -9.01 2.49 -5.79
C VAL A 303 -8.54 3.34 -4.62
N THR A 304 -9.15 3.14 -3.45
CA THR A 304 -8.71 3.81 -2.22
C THR A 304 -8.18 2.84 -1.17
N GLN A 305 -8.68 1.60 -1.16
CA GLN A 305 -8.49 0.66 -0.06
C GLN A 305 -8.55 -0.78 -0.59
N PHE A 306 -7.82 -1.70 0.05
CA PHE A 306 -7.97 -3.13 -0.21
C PHE A 306 -7.97 -3.95 1.09
N VAL A 307 -8.63 -5.11 1.01
CA VAL A 307 -8.73 -6.07 2.12
C VAL A 307 -7.92 -7.32 1.82
N VAL A 308 -7.42 -7.92 2.89
CA VAL A 308 -6.46 -9.02 2.88
C VAL A 308 -7.08 -10.22 3.61
N SER A 309 -7.83 -11.05 2.86
CA SER A 309 -8.83 -11.98 3.41
C SER A 309 -8.88 -13.38 2.77
N GLY A 310 -7.83 -13.86 2.12
CA GLY A 310 -7.95 -15.14 1.39
C GLY A 310 -7.05 -15.27 0.17
N PHE A 311 -7.43 -16.17 -0.74
CA PHE A 311 -6.96 -16.11 -2.13
C PHE A 311 -7.74 -15.06 -2.92
N SER A 312 -9.00 -14.78 -2.54
CA SER A 312 -9.76 -13.66 -3.11
C SER A 312 -9.07 -12.31 -2.86
N ARG A 313 -9.37 -11.33 -3.72
CA ARG A 313 -8.90 -9.95 -3.55
C ARG A 313 -10.09 -9.00 -3.55
N GLU A 314 -10.09 -8.09 -2.59
CA GLU A 314 -11.19 -7.17 -2.35
C GLU A 314 -10.67 -5.74 -2.41
N TYR A 315 -11.32 -4.94 -3.23
CA TYR A 315 -10.98 -3.55 -3.46
C TYR A 315 -12.20 -2.68 -3.15
N TYR A 316 -11.96 -1.66 -2.35
CA TYR A 316 -12.91 -0.60 -2.08
C TYR A 316 -12.43 0.67 -2.74
N GLY A 317 -13.35 1.36 -3.38
CA GLY A 317 -13.04 2.57 -4.13
C GLY A 317 -14.31 3.28 -4.53
N TYR A 318 -14.18 4.16 -5.51
CA TYR A 318 -15.32 4.88 -6.04
C TYR A 318 -15.21 5.13 -7.54
N PHE A 319 -16.37 5.23 -8.20
CA PHE A 319 -16.51 5.72 -9.56
C PHE A 319 -17.03 7.15 -9.52
N VAL A 320 -16.36 8.03 -10.23
CA VAL A 320 -16.93 9.33 -10.65
C VAL A 320 -17.02 9.25 -12.15
N ILE A 321 -18.21 9.18 -12.72
CA ILE A 321 -18.43 8.80 -14.12
C ILE A 321 -19.47 9.72 -14.77
N PRO A 322 -19.35 10.08 -16.07
CA PRO A 322 -20.45 10.77 -16.74
C PRO A 322 -21.72 9.93 -16.71
N SER A 323 -22.83 10.56 -16.34
CA SER A 323 -24.10 9.87 -16.13
C SER A 323 -24.62 9.15 -17.39
N SER A 324 -24.14 9.55 -18.58
CA SER A 324 -24.39 8.85 -19.85
C SER A 324 -23.85 7.41 -19.87
N TYR A 325 -22.83 7.08 -19.08
CA TYR A 325 -22.25 5.73 -18.99
C TYR A 325 -22.82 4.87 -17.85
N ASP A 326 -23.78 5.36 -17.06
CA ASP A 326 -24.26 4.64 -15.88
C ASP A 326 -24.83 3.25 -16.21
N LYS A 327 -25.59 3.16 -17.30
CA LYS A 327 -26.16 1.88 -17.78
C LYS A 327 -25.04 0.94 -18.25
N ASP A 328 -24.04 1.48 -18.94
CA ASP A 328 -22.92 0.70 -19.47
C ASP A 328 -22.03 0.15 -18.36
N LEU A 329 -21.75 0.96 -17.33
CA LEU A 329 -21.04 0.51 -16.13
C LEU A 329 -21.79 -0.63 -15.42
N LYS A 330 -23.10 -0.48 -15.20
CA LYS A 330 -23.91 -1.52 -14.54
C LYS A 330 -23.94 -2.80 -15.37
N ARG A 331 -24.10 -2.70 -16.70
CA ARG A 331 -24.05 -3.84 -17.62
C ARG A 331 -22.68 -4.51 -17.63
N PHE A 332 -21.61 -3.72 -17.63
CA PHE A 332 -20.22 -4.20 -17.58
C PHE A 332 -19.93 -4.99 -16.29
N LEU A 333 -20.29 -4.43 -15.13
CA LEU A 333 -20.09 -5.10 -13.83
C LEU A 333 -20.92 -6.38 -13.73
N LYS A 334 -22.17 -6.36 -14.21
CA LYS A 334 -23.04 -7.53 -14.29
C LYS A 334 -22.42 -8.62 -15.17
N ALA A 335 -22.01 -8.30 -16.39
CA ALA A 335 -21.38 -9.26 -17.32
C ALA A 335 -20.06 -9.82 -16.75
N THR A 336 -19.28 -9.00 -16.05
CA THR A 336 -18.03 -9.42 -15.40
C THR A 336 -18.29 -10.39 -14.24
N LYS A 337 -19.40 -10.20 -13.50
CA LYS A 337 -19.88 -11.12 -12.46
C LYS A 337 -20.45 -12.41 -13.05
N GLU A 338 -21.23 -12.33 -14.12
CA GLU A 338 -21.80 -13.49 -14.83
C GLU A 338 -20.71 -14.40 -15.44
N ASN A 339 -19.61 -13.82 -15.92
CA ASN A 339 -18.43 -14.58 -16.35
C ASN A 339 -17.59 -15.14 -15.17
N GLY A 340 -17.99 -14.90 -13.92
CA GLY A 340 -17.32 -15.38 -12.71
C GLY A 340 -16.01 -14.70 -12.37
N PHE A 341 -15.62 -13.61 -13.05
CA PHE A 341 -14.38 -12.87 -12.72
C PHE A 341 -14.51 -12.10 -11.40
N LEU A 342 -15.70 -11.56 -11.15
CA LEU A 342 -16.07 -10.91 -9.90
C LEU A 342 -17.05 -11.79 -9.13
N VAL A 343 -16.80 -11.94 -7.83
CA VAL A 343 -17.74 -12.57 -6.90
C VAL A 343 -18.77 -11.55 -6.44
N THR A 344 -18.33 -10.35 -6.06
CA THR A 344 -19.20 -9.22 -5.71
C THR A 344 -18.77 -7.98 -6.48
N ALA A 345 -19.76 -7.16 -6.82
CA ALA A 345 -19.62 -5.92 -7.55
C ALA A 345 -20.70 -4.96 -7.06
N ASP A 346 -20.54 -4.49 -5.83
CA ASP A 346 -21.54 -3.65 -5.20
C ASP A 346 -21.32 -2.19 -5.61
N LEU A 347 -22.41 -1.50 -5.89
CA LEU A 347 -22.41 -0.11 -6.35
C LEU A 347 -23.44 0.67 -5.55
N PHE A 348 -22.97 1.68 -4.83
CA PHE A 348 -23.77 2.52 -3.93
C PHE A 348 -23.75 3.96 -4.41
N SER A 349 -24.90 4.50 -4.81
CA SER A 349 -25.04 5.90 -5.20
C SER A 349 -24.94 6.79 -3.97
N VAL A 350 -24.03 7.76 -3.96
CA VAL A 350 -23.82 8.63 -2.80
C VAL A 350 -24.93 9.70 -2.73
N LEU A 351 -25.50 9.89 -1.54
CA LEU A 351 -26.54 10.87 -1.24
C LEU A 351 -26.04 11.98 -0.33
N GLU A 352 -25.27 11.64 0.71
CA GLU A 352 -24.67 12.62 1.61
C GLU A 352 -23.27 12.16 2.01
N ASN A 353 -22.36 13.12 2.21
CA ASN A 353 -21.05 12.91 2.81
C ASN A 353 -20.97 13.69 4.12
N ARG A 354 -20.52 13.06 5.20
CA ARG A 354 -20.19 13.72 6.46
C ARG A 354 -18.77 13.41 6.89
N LEU A 355 -18.08 14.45 7.35
CA LEU A 355 -16.70 14.39 7.80
C LEU A 355 -16.59 14.94 9.22
N PHE A 356 -15.88 14.21 10.07
CA PHE A 356 -15.48 14.64 11.40
C PHE A 356 -13.96 14.65 11.52
N PHE A 357 -13.43 15.71 12.14
CA PHE A 357 -12.01 15.83 12.44
C PHE A 357 -11.82 16.38 13.85
N ASN A 358 -11.07 15.66 14.68
CA ASN A 358 -10.86 16.00 16.08
C ASN A 358 -9.43 16.54 16.28
N LEU A 359 -9.32 17.88 16.36
CA LEU A 359 -8.05 18.59 16.52
C LEU A 359 -7.37 18.32 17.87
N ASN A 360 -8.09 17.82 18.88
CA ASN A 360 -7.48 17.43 20.16
C ASN A 360 -6.34 16.40 19.97
N TYR A 361 -6.41 15.58 18.92
CA TYR A 361 -5.36 14.59 18.60
C TYR A 361 -4.09 15.18 17.98
N LEU A 362 -4.05 16.50 17.77
CA LEU A 362 -2.87 17.24 17.35
C LEU A 362 -2.26 18.08 18.48
N SER A 363 -2.82 18.05 19.70
CA SER A 363 -2.26 18.76 20.86
C SER A 363 -1.27 17.90 21.66
N VAL A 364 -0.54 18.52 22.59
CA VAL A 364 0.37 17.85 23.54
C VAL A 364 -0.35 16.77 24.36
N SER A 365 -1.67 16.92 24.57
CA SER A 365 -2.45 15.93 25.32
C SER A 365 -2.58 14.57 24.63
N ALA A 366 -2.33 14.53 23.31
CA ALA A 366 -2.28 13.30 22.51
C ALA A 366 -0.86 12.73 22.37
N ASP A 367 0.09 13.21 23.18
CA ASP A 367 1.49 12.77 23.15
C ASP A 367 1.64 11.26 23.27
N ASN A 368 2.67 10.74 22.59
CA ASN A 368 2.88 9.30 22.41
C ASN A 368 1.65 8.59 21.82
N HIS A 369 0.86 9.33 21.04
CA HIS A 369 -0.33 8.88 20.33
C HIS A 369 -1.50 8.45 21.22
N ARG A 370 -1.52 8.86 22.49
CA ARG A 370 -2.54 8.49 23.48
C ARG A 370 -3.96 8.88 23.05
N PHE A 371 -4.94 8.06 23.43
CA PHE A 371 -6.35 8.41 23.38
C PHE A 371 -6.68 9.43 24.45
N ILE A 372 -7.36 10.49 24.05
CA ILE A 372 -7.86 11.50 24.96
C ILE A 372 -9.26 11.09 25.40
N SER A 373 -9.47 11.02 26.72
CA SER A 373 -10.82 10.82 27.27
C SER A 373 -11.65 12.07 27.04
N ASN A 374 -12.87 11.93 26.52
CA ASN A 374 -13.79 13.08 26.40
C ASN A 374 -14.24 13.65 27.76
N LYS A 375 -13.90 12.98 28.88
CA LYS A 375 -14.13 13.47 30.25
C LYS A 375 -12.89 14.17 30.85
N SER A 376 -11.73 14.17 30.17
CA SER A 376 -10.54 14.82 30.73
C SER A 376 -10.65 16.34 30.62
N ARG A 377 -10.04 17.07 31.57
CA ARG A 377 -9.94 18.53 31.51
C ARG A 377 -9.20 19.03 30.27
N SER A 378 -8.34 18.19 29.68
CA SER A 378 -7.60 18.48 28.46
C SER A 378 -8.40 18.31 27.16
N PHE A 379 -9.61 17.75 27.21
CA PHE A 379 -10.45 17.60 26.03
C PHE A 379 -11.31 18.85 25.81
N ASN A 380 -11.16 19.47 24.64
CA ASN A 380 -12.00 20.60 24.25
C ASN A 380 -13.00 20.17 23.17
N GLU A 381 -14.29 20.20 23.49
CA GLU A 381 -15.35 19.83 22.54
C GLU A 381 -15.40 20.76 21.32
N LYS A 382 -15.02 22.03 21.48
CA LYS A 382 -14.99 23.01 20.38
C LYS A 382 -13.96 22.65 19.30
N LEU A 383 -12.98 21.79 19.62
CA LEU A 383 -11.95 21.30 18.69
C LEU A 383 -12.40 20.05 17.88
N VAL A 384 -13.64 19.60 18.04
CA VAL A 384 -14.25 18.56 17.20
C VAL A 384 -14.99 19.21 16.04
N LEU A 385 -14.34 19.29 14.88
CA LEU A 385 -14.88 19.90 13.68
C LEU A 385 -15.79 18.92 12.92
N LYS A 386 -16.84 19.46 12.28
CA LYS A 386 -17.78 18.69 11.46
C LYS A 386 -18.07 19.40 10.13
N SER A 387 -18.20 18.63 9.06
CA SER A 387 -18.70 19.10 7.77
C SER A 387 -19.66 18.08 7.17
N SER A 388 -20.67 18.55 6.43
CA SER A 388 -21.61 17.72 5.69
C SER A 388 -21.83 18.25 4.29
N HIS A 389 -22.17 17.41 3.33
CA HIS A 389 -22.49 17.79 1.97
C HIS A 389 -23.50 16.81 1.38
N SER A 390 -24.69 17.31 1.05
CA SER A 390 -25.74 16.55 0.38
C SER A 390 -25.56 16.68 -1.12
N TYR A 391 -25.58 15.55 -1.81
CA TYR A 391 -25.54 15.46 -3.26
C TYR A 391 -26.95 15.56 -3.82
N THR A 392 -27.08 16.19 -4.97
CA THR A 392 -28.35 16.37 -5.66
C THR A 392 -28.87 15.03 -6.20
N ASN A 393 -30.15 14.73 -6.01
CA ASN A 393 -30.73 13.46 -6.47
C ASN A 393 -30.83 13.33 -8.00
N SER A 394 -30.99 14.45 -8.71
CA SER A 394 -31.04 14.51 -10.17
C SER A 394 -29.72 14.99 -10.75
N CYS A 395 -29.23 14.31 -11.79
CA CYS A 395 -28.08 14.78 -12.52
C CYS A 395 -28.47 16.02 -13.35
N LEU A 396 -27.91 17.18 -13.00
CA LEU A 396 -28.07 18.43 -13.74
C LEU A 396 -26.85 18.60 -14.66
N MET A 397 -27.07 19.12 -15.86
CA MET A 397 -26.00 19.47 -16.80
C MET A 397 -25.72 20.96 -16.67
N SER A 398 -24.84 21.33 -15.74
CA SER A 398 -24.29 22.68 -15.74
C SER A 398 -23.46 22.89 -17.00
N GLU A 399 -23.77 23.94 -17.75
CA GLU A 399 -23.00 24.37 -18.91
C GLU A 399 -21.66 24.98 -18.48
N LEU A 400 -20.65 24.13 -18.32
CA LEU A 400 -19.32 24.56 -17.88
C LEU A 400 -18.39 24.87 -19.06
N GLU A 401 -17.64 25.96 -18.95
CA GLU A 401 -16.52 26.29 -19.84
C GLU A 401 -15.21 25.64 -19.37
N LEU A 402 -14.14 25.75 -20.17
CA LEU A 402 -12.81 25.25 -19.80
C LEU A 402 -12.31 25.90 -18.50
N LEU A 403 -12.48 27.23 -18.39
CA LEU A 403 -12.08 27.97 -17.20
C LEU A 403 -12.88 27.52 -15.96
N ASP A 404 -14.17 27.23 -16.11
CA ASP A 404 -15.00 26.70 -15.01
C ASP A 404 -14.46 25.38 -14.46
N PHE A 405 -14.15 24.43 -15.35
CA PHE A 405 -13.58 23.14 -14.94
C PHE A 405 -12.24 23.30 -14.22
N LEU A 406 -11.36 24.18 -14.71
CA LEU A 406 -10.07 24.45 -14.08
C LEU A 406 -10.22 25.10 -12.70
N ILE A 407 -11.18 26.02 -12.54
CA ILE A 407 -11.52 26.61 -11.25
C ILE A 407 -12.06 25.53 -10.30
N LEU A 408 -13.00 24.69 -10.73
CA LEU A 408 -13.54 23.61 -9.89
C LEU A 408 -12.47 22.59 -9.47
N GLU A 409 -11.52 22.25 -10.36
CA GLU A 409 -10.39 21.39 -10.03
C GLU A 409 -9.47 22.01 -8.97
N ARG A 410 -9.08 23.29 -9.15
CA ARG A 410 -8.23 24.01 -8.20
C ARG A 410 -8.92 24.29 -6.87
N ALA A 411 -10.23 24.50 -6.87
CA ALA A 411 -11.03 24.70 -5.66
C ALA A 411 -11.05 23.47 -4.73
N ARG A 412 -10.87 22.28 -5.29
CA ARG A 412 -10.83 21.02 -4.53
C ARG A 412 -9.42 20.62 -4.09
N GLN A 413 -8.40 21.28 -4.62
CA GLN A 413 -7.00 20.97 -4.34
C GLN A 413 -6.56 21.54 -2.99
N VAL A 414 -5.78 20.73 -2.25
CA VAL A 414 -5.16 21.17 -1.00
C VAL A 414 -4.10 22.24 -1.28
N SER A 415 -3.86 23.14 -0.31
CA SER A 415 -3.19 24.45 -0.40
C SER A 415 -1.96 24.57 -1.30
N ILE A 416 -1.21 23.50 -1.50
CA ILE A 416 0.01 23.46 -2.30
C ILE A 416 -0.26 23.75 -3.78
N THR A 417 -1.42 23.32 -4.30
CA THR A 417 -1.80 23.48 -5.72
C THR A 417 -3.14 24.18 -5.92
N GLY A 418 -4.02 24.19 -4.91
CA GLY A 418 -5.33 24.84 -4.97
C GLY A 418 -5.35 26.32 -4.58
N PHE A 419 -6.57 26.88 -4.58
CA PHE A 419 -6.82 28.25 -4.14
C PHE A 419 -6.55 28.39 -2.63
N GLY A 420 -5.53 29.18 -2.24
CA GLY A 420 -5.12 29.36 -0.84
C GLY A 420 -5.46 30.76 -0.29
N PHE A 421 -5.30 30.95 1.02
CA PHE A 421 -5.65 32.19 1.75
C PHE A 421 -5.05 33.50 1.18
N GLU A 422 -3.95 33.46 0.42
CA GLU A 422 -3.19 34.66 0.00
C GLU A 422 -2.72 34.66 -1.47
N ARG A 423 -3.07 33.64 -2.26
CA ARG A 423 -2.36 33.38 -3.53
C ARG A 423 -3.03 33.95 -4.79
N ARG A 424 -3.57 35.17 -4.74
CA ARG A 424 -4.32 35.71 -5.88
C ARG A 424 -3.50 35.76 -7.17
N GLU A 425 -2.35 36.43 -7.18
CA GLU A 425 -1.53 36.54 -8.39
C GLU A 425 -0.87 35.21 -8.79
N SER A 426 -0.29 34.48 -7.85
CA SER A 426 0.36 33.20 -8.17
C SER A 426 -0.63 32.15 -8.63
N THR A 427 -1.79 32.00 -7.98
CA THR A 427 -2.83 31.06 -8.42
C THR A 427 -3.48 31.50 -9.72
N LEU A 428 -3.63 32.81 -9.94
CA LEU A 428 -4.10 33.34 -11.22
C LEU A 428 -3.09 33.04 -12.35
N SER A 429 -1.80 33.26 -12.12
CA SER A 429 -0.75 32.87 -13.06
C SER A 429 -0.81 31.39 -13.36
N THR A 430 -0.86 30.52 -12.33
CA THR A 430 -0.90 29.08 -12.59
C THR A 430 -2.22 28.64 -13.25
N LEU A 431 -3.35 29.30 -12.98
CA LEU A 431 -4.61 29.03 -13.67
C LEU A 431 -4.53 29.45 -15.15
N LYS A 432 -3.90 30.60 -15.46
CA LYS A 432 -3.62 31.01 -16.84
C LYS A 432 -2.67 30.02 -17.52
N ASP A 433 -1.64 29.56 -16.82
CA ASP A 433 -0.72 28.55 -17.31
C ASP A 433 -1.44 27.22 -17.58
N ASP A 434 -2.31 26.76 -16.68
CA ASP A 434 -3.13 25.56 -16.89
C ASP A 434 -4.04 25.72 -18.11
N TYR A 435 -4.66 26.89 -18.28
CA TYR A 435 -5.55 27.20 -19.40
C TYR A 435 -4.79 27.16 -20.73
N ILE A 436 -3.64 27.85 -20.82
CA ILE A 436 -2.75 27.82 -21.99
C ILE A 436 -2.25 26.41 -22.26
N THR A 437 -1.86 25.70 -21.20
CA THR A 437 -1.31 24.35 -21.28
C THR A 437 -2.35 23.37 -21.78
N GLU A 438 -3.61 23.48 -21.34
CA GLU A 438 -4.69 22.63 -21.81
C GLU A 438 -5.01 22.89 -23.30
N ILE A 439 -5.13 24.16 -23.70
CA ILE A 439 -5.31 24.53 -25.12
C ILE A 439 -4.15 24.00 -25.97
N SER A 440 -2.92 24.22 -25.50
CA SER A 440 -1.70 23.76 -26.17
C SER A 440 -1.63 22.24 -26.24
N LYS A 441 -2.04 21.54 -25.18
CA LYS A 441 -2.11 20.08 -25.11
C LYS A 441 -3.08 19.54 -26.15
N GLN A 442 -4.29 20.09 -26.23
CA GLN A 442 -5.27 19.68 -27.23
C GLN A 442 -4.76 19.90 -28.65
N LYS A 443 -4.16 21.08 -28.92
CA LYS A 443 -3.54 21.38 -30.24
C LYS A 443 -2.39 20.42 -30.56
N LYS A 444 -1.52 20.13 -29.58
CA LYS A 444 -0.38 19.21 -29.74
C LYS A 444 -0.81 17.78 -30.05
N ILE A 445 -1.83 17.25 -29.37
CA ILE A 445 -2.34 15.89 -29.61
C ILE A 445 -2.82 15.75 -31.06
N ILE A 446 -3.56 16.73 -31.56
CA ILE A 446 -4.12 16.70 -32.91
C ILE A 446 -3.03 16.87 -33.98
N LEU A 447 -2.11 17.83 -33.80
CA LEU A 447 -0.96 18.00 -34.69
C LEU A 447 -0.08 16.75 -34.71
N ALA A 448 0.18 16.16 -33.54
CA ALA A 448 0.97 14.93 -33.45
C ALA A 448 0.30 13.79 -34.21
N LEU A 449 -1.02 13.61 -34.08
CA LEU A 449 -1.74 12.61 -34.86
C LEU A 449 -1.70 12.91 -36.37
N ARG A 450 -1.83 14.18 -36.78
CA ARG A 450 -1.73 14.60 -38.19
C ARG A 450 -0.39 14.21 -38.79
N GLU A 451 0.70 14.59 -38.12
CA GLU A 451 2.05 14.32 -38.60
C GLU A 451 2.34 12.81 -38.63
N LEU A 452 1.85 12.06 -37.63
CA LEU A 452 1.96 10.59 -37.63
C LEU A 452 1.19 9.95 -38.79
N LEU A 453 -0.01 10.44 -39.11
CA LEU A 453 -0.81 9.91 -40.21
C LEU A 453 -0.23 10.29 -41.57
N LYS A 454 0.35 11.50 -41.71
CA LYS A 454 1.12 11.88 -42.90
C LYS A 454 2.33 10.95 -43.08
N GLU A 455 3.10 10.73 -42.02
CA GLU A 455 4.25 9.81 -42.02
C GLU A 455 3.83 8.40 -42.47
N VAL A 456 2.72 7.87 -41.91
CA VAL A 456 2.18 6.58 -42.30
C VAL A 456 1.68 6.57 -43.75
N SER A 457 1.04 7.64 -44.21
CA SER A 457 0.54 7.74 -45.59
C SER A 457 1.67 7.75 -46.63
N LEU A 458 2.80 8.39 -46.31
CA LEU A 458 3.98 8.46 -47.15
C LEU A 458 4.81 7.16 -47.10
N ASN A 459 4.66 6.37 -46.03
CA ASN A 459 5.38 5.11 -45.84
C ASN A 459 4.43 3.90 -45.90
N ILE A 460 4.21 3.41 -47.12
CA ILE A 460 3.33 2.26 -47.43
C ILE A 460 3.70 1.03 -46.58
N GLU A 461 4.99 0.75 -46.39
CA GLU A 461 5.48 -0.40 -45.62
C GLU A 461 5.05 -0.30 -44.14
N VAL A 462 5.15 0.89 -43.53
CA VAL A 462 4.70 1.15 -42.15
C VAL A 462 3.17 1.07 -42.05
N ARG A 463 2.45 1.66 -43.01
CA ARG A 463 0.97 1.63 -43.07
C ARG A 463 0.45 0.21 -43.10
N ASP A 464 0.92 -0.59 -44.05
CA ASP A 464 0.41 -1.93 -44.28
C ASP A 464 0.75 -2.84 -43.08
N ALA A 465 1.92 -2.68 -42.46
CA ALA A 465 2.28 -3.36 -41.22
C ALA A 465 1.40 -2.95 -40.01
N CYS A 466 1.06 -1.67 -39.89
CA CYS A 466 0.12 -1.19 -38.86
C CYS A 466 -1.28 -1.79 -39.07
N LEU A 467 -1.78 -1.77 -40.30
CA LEU A 467 -3.09 -2.33 -40.67
C LEU A 467 -3.13 -3.85 -40.46
N GLU A 468 -2.10 -4.58 -40.86
CA GLU A 468 -1.98 -6.02 -40.60
C GLU A 468 -2.05 -6.32 -39.10
N PHE A 469 -1.30 -5.56 -38.29
CA PHE A 469 -1.31 -5.73 -36.84
C PHE A 469 -2.68 -5.42 -36.24
N ILE A 470 -3.35 -4.35 -36.66
CA ILE A 470 -4.71 -4.02 -36.22
C ILE A 470 -5.69 -5.14 -36.60
N ASN A 471 -5.68 -5.58 -37.87
CA ASN A 471 -6.58 -6.61 -38.38
C ASN A 471 -6.43 -7.94 -37.62
N LYS A 472 -5.20 -8.33 -37.28
CA LYS A 472 -4.91 -9.54 -36.50
C LYS A 472 -5.42 -9.49 -35.07
N ASN A 473 -5.59 -8.29 -34.52
CA ASN A 473 -5.95 -8.08 -33.11
C ASN A 473 -7.35 -7.50 -32.91
N LYS A 474 -8.07 -7.12 -33.97
CA LYS A 474 -9.35 -6.39 -33.90
C LYS A 474 -10.40 -7.03 -32.99
N ARG A 475 -10.48 -8.36 -32.99
CA ARG A 475 -11.46 -9.13 -32.19
C ARG A 475 -11.31 -8.97 -30.67
N TYR A 476 -10.15 -8.50 -30.20
CA TYR A 476 -9.87 -8.37 -28.77
C TYR A 476 -10.15 -6.97 -28.22
N GLY A 477 -10.61 -6.03 -29.06
CA GLY A 477 -10.90 -4.66 -28.65
C GLY A 477 -9.67 -3.77 -28.50
N TYR A 478 -9.93 -2.46 -28.42
CA TYR A 478 -8.93 -1.41 -28.39
C TYR A 478 -7.90 -1.56 -27.25
N PHE A 479 -8.36 -1.80 -26.02
CA PHE A 479 -7.48 -1.88 -24.84
C PHE A 479 -6.47 -3.03 -24.94
N THR A 480 -6.87 -4.16 -25.54
CA THR A 480 -5.96 -5.29 -25.78
C THR A 480 -4.89 -4.95 -26.81
N LEU A 481 -5.29 -4.27 -27.89
CA LEU A 481 -4.38 -3.82 -28.93
C LEU A 481 -3.36 -2.82 -28.36
N TYR A 482 -3.84 -1.80 -27.64
CA TYR A 482 -3.02 -0.80 -26.98
C TYR A 482 -1.98 -1.45 -26.03
N GLU A 483 -2.42 -2.33 -25.15
CA GLU A 483 -1.55 -3.01 -24.18
C GLU A 483 -0.46 -3.85 -24.88
N ARG A 484 -0.82 -4.61 -25.93
CA ARG A 484 0.15 -5.42 -26.69
C ARG A 484 1.22 -4.57 -27.36
N VAL A 485 0.82 -3.46 -27.99
CA VAL A 485 1.76 -2.56 -28.67
C VAL A 485 2.67 -1.87 -27.64
N SER A 486 2.13 -1.41 -26.51
CA SER A 486 2.92 -0.85 -25.40
C SER A 486 3.98 -1.83 -24.91
N GLN A 487 3.58 -3.08 -24.63
CA GLN A 487 4.51 -4.12 -24.14
C GLN A 487 5.62 -4.44 -25.15
N ILE A 488 5.33 -4.44 -26.46
CA ILE A 488 6.33 -4.66 -27.50
C ILE A 488 7.30 -3.47 -27.60
N LYS A 489 6.80 -2.23 -27.54
CA LYS A 489 7.61 -1.02 -27.53
C LYS A 489 8.57 -1.00 -26.34
N ASP A 490 8.07 -1.29 -25.14
CA ASP A 490 8.88 -1.32 -23.92
C ASP A 490 9.95 -2.42 -23.98
N LEU A 491 9.59 -3.58 -24.53
CA LEU A 491 10.52 -4.68 -24.78
C LEU A 491 11.66 -4.30 -25.73
N ILE A 492 11.37 -3.56 -26.80
CA ILE A 492 12.39 -3.06 -27.75
C ILE A 492 13.32 -2.05 -27.06
N SER A 493 12.77 -1.11 -26.30
CA SER A 493 13.54 -0.11 -25.54
C SER A 493 14.50 -0.77 -24.54
N GLN A 494 13.99 -1.75 -23.78
CA GLN A 494 14.82 -2.51 -22.83
C GLN A 494 15.89 -3.34 -23.51
N LEU A 495 15.58 -3.95 -24.66
CA LEU A 495 16.56 -4.69 -25.43
C LEU A 495 17.71 -3.76 -25.88
N LYS A 496 17.39 -2.56 -26.39
CA LYS A 496 18.42 -1.58 -26.77
C LYS A 496 19.26 -1.16 -25.57
N HIS A 497 18.64 -0.93 -24.41
CA HIS A 497 19.37 -0.61 -23.19
C HIS A 497 20.31 -1.75 -22.77
N PHE A 498 19.81 -2.98 -22.73
CA PHE A 498 20.59 -4.18 -22.43
C PHE A 498 21.80 -4.31 -23.37
N LEU A 499 21.59 -4.14 -24.67
CA LEU A 499 22.64 -4.24 -25.68
C LEU A 499 23.70 -3.13 -25.56
N ARG A 500 23.34 -1.93 -25.08
CA ARG A 500 24.30 -0.86 -24.76
C ARG A 500 25.12 -1.15 -23.52
N THR A 501 24.59 -1.93 -22.58
CA THR A 501 25.28 -2.26 -21.32
C THR A 501 26.24 -3.44 -21.42
N ILE A 502 26.18 -4.21 -22.51
CA ILE A 502 27.09 -5.35 -22.74
C ILE A 502 28.12 -5.00 -23.82
N ASN A 503 29.38 -5.38 -23.61
CA ASN A 503 30.47 -5.06 -24.54
C ASN A 503 30.31 -5.73 -25.92
N ALA A 504 29.64 -6.89 -25.98
CA ALA A 504 29.35 -7.61 -27.24
C ALA A 504 28.01 -8.37 -27.14
N PRO A 505 27.28 -8.56 -28.26
CA PRO A 505 26.06 -9.37 -28.29
C PRO A 505 26.34 -10.82 -27.87
N LEU A 506 25.43 -11.41 -27.10
CA LEU A 506 25.52 -12.80 -26.69
C LEU A 506 24.97 -13.72 -27.80
N PRO A 507 25.56 -14.91 -28.00
CA PRO A 507 24.90 -15.96 -28.78
C PRO A 507 23.49 -16.24 -28.25
N SER A 508 22.53 -16.59 -29.12
CA SER A 508 21.11 -16.76 -28.74
C SER A 508 20.89 -17.70 -27.55
N ALA A 509 21.67 -18.77 -27.42
CA ALA A 509 21.63 -19.68 -26.27
C ALA A 509 22.08 -19.01 -24.95
N LYS A 510 23.16 -18.22 -24.99
CA LYS A 510 23.66 -17.45 -23.84
C LYS A 510 22.69 -16.31 -23.48
N PHE A 511 22.07 -15.67 -24.47
CA PHE A 511 21.03 -14.66 -24.25
C PHE A 511 19.79 -15.27 -23.59
N LEU A 512 19.30 -16.41 -24.08
CA LEU A 512 18.19 -17.15 -23.47
C LEU A 512 18.49 -17.47 -22.01
N ASN A 513 19.69 -17.99 -21.72
CA ASN A 513 20.10 -18.29 -20.35
C ASN A 513 20.14 -17.02 -19.48
N ARG A 514 20.69 -15.91 -19.99
CA ARG A 514 20.72 -14.62 -19.30
C ARG A 514 19.33 -14.10 -18.95
N ILE A 515 18.39 -14.16 -19.91
CA ILE A 515 17.00 -13.73 -19.72
C ILE A 515 16.28 -14.62 -18.70
N ASN A 516 16.56 -15.93 -18.71
CA ASN A 516 15.96 -16.88 -17.77
C ASN A 516 16.48 -16.71 -16.34
N THR A 517 17.76 -16.38 -16.18
CA THR A 517 18.43 -16.36 -14.87
C THR A 517 18.44 -14.98 -14.22
N LYS A 518 18.67 -13.92 -15.00
CA LYS A 518 18.94 -12.57 -14.49
C LYS A 518 18.10 -11.47 -15.19
N GLY A 519 17.12 -11.85 -16.01
CA GLY A 519 16.28 -10.89 -16.74
C GLY A 519 17.02 -10.10 -17.83
N ILE A 520 16.31 -9.14 -18.44
CA ILE A 520 16.82 -8.19 -19.45
C ILE A 520 17.25 -6.85 -18.82
N SER A 521 16.71 -6.53 -17.65
CA SER A 521 16.95 -5.29 -16.90
C SER A 521 17.28 -5.62 -15.44
N PRO A 522 18.01 -4.77 -14.71
CA PRO A 522 18.12 -4.90 -13.25
C PRO A 522 16.83 -4.49 -12.51
N ASN A 523 15.81 -3.95 -13.18
CA ASN A 523 14.57 -3.53 -12.55
C ASN A 523 13.47 -4.61 -12.61
N LEU A 524 12.79 -4.88 -11.49
CA LEU A 524 11.78 -5.94 -11.40
C LEU A 524 10.60 -5.70 -12.33
N HIS A 525 10.00 -4.51 -12.23
CA HIS A 525 8.82 -4.10 -13.00
C HIS A 525 9.06 -4.26 -14.51
N GLN A 526 10.25 -3.86 -14.96
CA GLN A 526 10.70 -4.00 -16.34
C GLN A 526 10.78 -5.46 -16.82
N ASN A 527 11.06 -6.43 -15.94
CA ASN A 527 11.13 -7.84 -16.32
C ASN A 527 9.77 -8.57 -16.27
N LEU A 528 8.73 -7.98 -15.68
CA LEU A 528 7.43 -8.65 -15.49
C LEU A 528 6.75 -9.01 -16.81
N PHE A 529 6.83 -8.17 -17.85
CA PHE A 529 6.18 -8.51 -19.13
C PHE A 529 6.80 -9.74 -19.82
N LEU A 530 8.05 -10.12 -19.48
CA LEU A 530 8.67 -11.33 -19.99
C LEU A 530 8.05 -12.62 -19.42
N LYS A 531 7.12 -12.50 -18.46
CA LYS A 531 6.28 -13.63 -18.01
C LYS A 531 5.26 -14.03 -19.07
N ASN A 532 4.86 -13.11 -19.94
CA ASN A 532 4.04 -13.47 -21.10
C ASN A 532 4.89 -14.34 -22.05
N LYS A 533 4.58 -15.65 -22.09
CA LYS A 533 5.28 -16.64 -22.92
C LYS A 533 5.36 -16.23 -24.39
N LYS A 534 4.31 -15.57 -24.92
CA LYS A 534 4.27 -15.09 -26.31
C LYS A 534 5.26 -13.95 -26.54
N LEU A 535 5.33 -12.96 -25.63
CA LEU A 535 6.30 -11.87 -25.69
C LEU A 535 7.74 -12.34 -25.52
N LYS A 536 7.98 -13.23 -24.55
CA LYS A 536 9.30 -13.84 -24.35
C LYS A 536 9.76 -14.60 -25.59
N LYS A 537 8.89 -15.42 -26.19
CA LYS A 537 9.19 -16.12 -27.45
C LYS A 537 9.45 -15.12 -28.58
N TYR A 538 8.69 -14.03 -28.65
CA TYR A 538 8.90 -12.97 -29.64
C TYR A 538 10.25 -12.25 -29.46
N LEU A 539 10.65 -11.94 -28.23
CA LEU A 539 11.98 -11.41 -27.91
C LEU A 539 13.08 -12.33 -28.41
N ILE A 540 13.06 -13.59 -27.97
CA ILE A 540 14.17 -14.54 -28.18
C ILE A 540 14.26 -14.99 -29.64
N ARG A 541 13.12 -15.27 -30.29
CA ARG A 541 13.11 -15.86 -31.64
C ARG A 541 13.00 -14.85 -32.76
N LYS A 542 12.54 -13.61 -32.49
CA LYS A 542 12.34 -12.60 -33.54
C LYS A 542 13.13 -11.31 -33.28
N LEU A 543 12.94 -10.62 -32.15
CA LEU A 543 13.56 -9.31 -31.96
C LEU A 543 15.08 -9.38 -31.77
N TYR A 544 15.56 -10.28 -30.91
CA TYR A 544 16.98 -10.41 -30.61
C TYR A 544 17.81 -10.84 -31.82
N PRO A 545 17.42 -11.90 -32.57
CA PRO A 545 18.15 -12.29 -33.78
C PRO A 545 18.12 -11.19 -34.85
N LEU A 546 16.98 -10.52 -35.01
CA LEU A 546 16.84 -9.43 -35.97
C LEU A 546 17.79 -8.27 -35.66
N TYR A 547 17.98 -7.91 -34.39
CA TYR A 547 18.95 -6.87 -34.00
C TYR A 547 20.38 -7.23 -34.41
N ILE A 548 20.76 -8.50 -34.25
CA ILE A 548 22.12 -8.98 -34.52
C ILE A 548 22.36 -9.14 -36.03
N GLN A 549 21.41 -9.73 -36.74
CA GLN A 549 21.55 -10.07 -38.16
C GLN A 549 21.36 -8.86 -39.08
N ASP A 550 20.38 -8.01 -38.77
CA ASP A 550 20.00 -6.88 -39.62
C ASP A 550 19.46 -5.73 -38.77
N LYS A 551 20.39 -4.91 -38.28
CA LYS A 551 20.08 -3.74 -37.46
C LYS A 551 19.14 -2.76 -38.18
N SER A 552 19.20 -2.68 -39.52
CA SER A 552 18.32 -1.81 -40.30
C SER A 552 16.86 -2.28 -40.23
N LYS A 553 16.60 -3.58 -40.44
CA LYS A 553 15.26 -4.17 -40.28
C LYS A 553 14.76 -4.11 -38.83
N PHE A 554 15.66 -4.24 -37.85
CA PHE A 554 15.29 -4.02 -36.45
C PHE A 554 14.80 -2.59 -36.20
N LEU A 555 15.53 -1.58 -36.68
CA LEU A 555 15.15 -0.17 -36.54
C LEU A 555 13.84 0.14 -37.27
N LYS A 556 13.62 -0.43 -38.46
CA LYS A 556 12.31 -0.35 -39.15
C LYS A 556 11.18 -0.91 -38.28
N LYS A 557 11.42 -2.05 -37.62
CA LYS A 557 10.41 -2.69 -36.76
C LYS A 557 10.12 -1.89 -35.48
N GLU A 558 11.16 -1.34 -34.85
CA GLU A 558 11.03 -0.39 -33.75
C GLU A 558 10.18 0.81 -34.16
N HIS A 559 10.46 1.36 -35.34
CA HIS A 559 9.72 2.48 -35.90
C HIS A 559 8.24 2.16 -36.08
N ILE A 560 7.89 1.03 -36.72
CA ILE A 560 6.49 0.58 -36.88
C ILE A 560 5.74 0.52 -35.54
N PHE A 561 6.31 -0.16 -34.53
CA PHE A 561 5.64 -0.27 -33.23
C PHE A 561 5.58 1.06 -32.48
N THR A 562 6.58 1.93 -32.66
CA THR A 562 6.58 3.27 -32.06
C THR A 562 5.50 4.14 -32.68
N VAL A 563 5.36 4.12 -34.01
CA VAL A 563 4.33 4.85 -34.75
C VAL A 563 2.95 4.33 -34.37
N LEU A 564 2.72 3.01 -34.42
CA LEU A 564 1.45 2.42 -34.04
C LEU A 564 1.09 2.70 -32.57
N PHE A 565 2.06 2.64 -31.66
CA PHE A 565 1.83 3.01 -30.26
C PHE A 565 1.34 4.45 -30.17
N LYS A 566 2.05 5.38 -30.81
CA LYS A 566 1.71 6.80 -30.77
C LYS A 566 0.34 7.06 -31.41
N ILE A 567 -0.03 6.38 -32.50
CA ILE A 567 -1.37 6.51 -33.08
C ILE A 567 -2.43 6.07 -32.08
N LEU A 568 -2.27 4.88 -31.48
CA LEU A 568 -3.24 4.37 -30.51
C LEU A 568 -3.32 5.27 -29.27
N ASP A 569 -2.20 5.78 -28.77
CA ASP A 569 -2.12 6.70 -27.64
C ASP A 569 -2.85 8.02 -27.93
N ASN A 570 -2.61 8.63 -29.11
CA ASN A 570 -3.36 9.82 -29.53
C ASN A 570 -4.86 9.52 -29.72
N CYS A 571 -5.23 8.36 -30.26
CA CYS A 571 -6.63 7.93 -30.33
C CYS A 571 -7.25 7.78 -28.94
N LYS A 572 -6.49 7.29 -27.94
CA LYS A 572 -6.93 7.22 -26.54
C LYS A 572 -7.24 8.59 -25.98
N ASP A 573 -6.37 9.55 -26.25
CA ASP A 573 -6.50 10.93 -25.77
C ASP A 573 -7.69 11.62 -26.43
N LEU A 574 -7.93 11.32 -27.72
CA LEU A 574 -9.09 11.79 -28.47
C LEU A 574 -10.39 11.01 -28.22
N LYS A 575 -10.35 9.98 -27.36
CA LYS A 575 -11.50 9.10 -27.03
C LYS A 575 -12.05 8.29 -28.20
N LEU A 576 -11.20 8.01 -29.18
CA LEU A 576 -11.48 7.15 -30.33
C LEU A 576 -11.13 5.70 -29.98
N TYR A 577 -12.14 4.94 -29.55
CA TYR A 577 -11.97 3.54 -29.16
C TYR A 577 -12.42 2.55 -30.25
N ASP A 578 -13.19 2.97 -31.24
CA ASP A 578 -13.61 2.10 -32.35
C ASP A 578 -12.40 1.76 -33.25
N ILE A 579 -12.05 0.48 -33.27
CA ILE A 579 -10.95 -0.04 -34.06
C ILE A 579 -11.19 0.13 -35.57
N ASN A 580 -12.44 0.05 -36.04
CA ASN A 580 -12.74 0.20 -37.46
C ASN A 580 -12.52 1.66 -37.90
N SER A 581 -12.95 2.61 -37.09
CA SER A 581 -12.65 4.03 -37.27
C SER A 581 -11.14 4.29 -37.30
N ILE A 582 -10.36 3.74 -36.35
CA ILE A 582 -8.89 3.89 -36.34
C ILE A 582 -8.27 3.31 -37.62
N ARG A 583 -8.73 2.14 -38.06
CA ARG A 583 -8.26 1.52 -39.30
C ARG A 583 -8.56 2.39 -40.52
N ASN A 584 -9.77 2.95 -40.60
CA ASN A 584 -10.18 3.81 -41.70
C ASN A 584 -9.37 5.11 -41.73
N ILE A 585 -9.06 5.69 -40.56
CA ILE A 585 -8.18 6.88 -40.44
C ILE A 585 -6.76 6.58 -40.95
N ILE A 586 -6.22 5.38 -40.68
CA ILE A 586 -4.91 4.96 -41.20
C ILE A 586 -4.95 4.70 -42.71
N THR A 587 -6.09 4.24 -43.23
CA THR A 587 -6.25 3.87 -44.64
C THR A 587 -6.50 5.09 -45.53
N ASN A 588 -7.26 6.07 -45.05
CA ASN A 588 -7.63 7.27 -45.80
C ASN A 588 -7.28 8.54 -45.01
N PRO A 589 -6.10 9.15 -45.30
CA PRO A 589 -5.65 10.37 -44.64
C PRO A 589 -6.59 11.57 -44.81
N ASN A 590 -7.38 11.62 -45.89
CA ASN A 590 -8.29 12.74 -46.15
C ASN A 590 -9.47 12.80 -45.18
N LEU A 591 -9.91 11.65 -44.64
CA LEU A 591 -10.90 11.61 -43.56
C LEU A 591 -10.39 12.34 -42.31
N PHE A 592 -9.08 12.24 -42.05
CA PHE A 592 -8.46 12.93 -40.93
C PHE A 592 -8.38 14.44 -41.13
N GLU A 593 -8.13 14.94 -42.35
CA GLU A 593 -8.05 16.39 -42.59
C GLU A 593 -9.38 17.11 -42.25
N SER A 594 -10.53 16.47 -42.54
CA SER A 594 -11.84 17.01 -42.12
C SER A 594 -12.02 17.04 -40.58
N LEU A 595 -11.63 15.96 -39.89
CA LEU A 595 -11.68 15.86 -38.42
C LEU A 595 -10.69 16.83 -37.76
N TYR A 596 -9.53 16.99 -38.35
CA TYR A 596 -8.48 17.91 -37.93
C TYR A 596 -8.97 19.35 -38.02
N GLN A 597 -9.52 19.76 -39.18
CA GLN A 597 -10.02 21.11 -39.40
C GLN A 597 -11.12 21.44 -38.39
N GLN A 598 -12.10 20.53 -38.25
CA GLN A 598 -13.14 20.68 -37.23
C GLN A 598 -12.56 20.86 -35.83
N LYS A 599 -11.57 20.05 -35.41
CA LYS A 599 -10.98 20.20 -34.08
C LYS A 599 -10.11 21.44 -33.94
N GLU A 600 -9.41 21.89 -34.98
CA GLU A 600 -8.64 23.12 -34.95
C GLU A 600 -9.56 24.34 -34.77
N ASP A 601 -10.66 24.38 -35.50
CA ASP A 601 -11.66 25.44 -35.40
C ASP A 601 -12.31 25.42 -34.00
N ARG A 602 -12.58 24.23 -33.46
CA ARG A 602 -13.03 24.07 -32.07
C ARG A 602 -12.02 24.62 -31.06
N ILE A 603 -10.73 24.32 -31.20
CA ILE A 603 -9.70 24.83 -30.28
C ILE A 603 -9.57 26.35 -30.39
N LYS A 604 -9.65 26.91 -31.61
CA LYS A 604 -9.68 28.36 -31.82
C LYS A 604 -10.87 28.98 -31.08
N GLN A 605 -12.06 28.38 -31.20
CA GLN A 605 -13.27 28.83 -30.51
C GLN A 605 -13.10 28.79 -28.98
N ILE A 606 -12.60 27.68 -28.41
CA ILE A 606 -12.32 27.59 -26.96
C ILE A 606 -11.32 28.67 -26.54
N SER A 607 -10.24 28.87 -27.31
CA SER A 607 -9.23 29.89 -26.98
C SER A 607 -9.79 31.31 -26.98
N SER A 608 -10.80 31.59 -27.81
CA SER A 608 -11.47 32.90 -27.88
C SER A 608 -12.52 33.13 -26.81
N GLN A 609 -13.05 32.08 -26.15
CA GLN A 609 -14.11 32.21 -25.14
C GLN A 609 -13.63 32.88 -23.84
N SER A 610 -12.35 32.77 -23.50
CA SER A 610 -11.79 33.41 -22.30
C SER A 610 -10.37 33.94 -22.60
N PRO A 611 -10.24 35.18 -23.11
CA PRO A 611 -8.96 35.83 -23.29
C PRO A 611 -8.15 35.86 -21.99
N LEU A 612 -6.84 35.61 -22.07
CA LEU A 612 -5.97 35.57 -20.88
C LEU A 612 -5.96 36.89 -20.08
N THR A 613 -6.26 38.00 -20.73
CA THR A 613 -6.39 39.33 -20.13
C THR A 613 -7.63 39.44 -19.23
N GLU A 614 -8.68 38.68 -19.52
CA GLU A 614 -9.95 38.68 -18.79
C GLU A 614 -9.99 37.70 -17.62
N ILE A 615 -9.08 36.71 -17.60
CA ILE A 615 -8.88 35.84 -16.44
C ILE A 615 -8.24 36.68 -15.32
N THR A 616 -9.08 37.27 -14.47
CA THR A 616 -8.70 38.09 -13.32
C THR A 616 -9.09 37.40 -12.02
N THR A 617 -8.52 37.85 -10.90
CA THR A 617 -8.92 37.38 -9.56
C THR A 617 -10.41 37.62 -9.31
N SER A 618 -10.93 38.78 -9.73
CA SER A 618 -12.35 39.13 -9.58
C SER A 618 -13.24 38.15 -10.34
N GLU A 619 -12.83 37.74 -11.53
CA GLU A 619 -13.57 36.77 -12.35
C GLU A 619 -13.61 35.38 -11.70
N VAL A 620 -12.47 34.91 -11.16
CA VAL A 620 -12.42 33.63 -10.42
C VAL A 620 -13.32 33.66 -9.19
N GLU A 621 -13.29 34.75 -8.42
CA GLU A 621 -14.12 34.93 -7.23
C GLU A 621 -15.61 34.97 -7.59
N SER A 622 -15.97 35.70 -8.65
CA SER A 622 -17.35 35.74 -9.19
C SER A 622 -17.85 34.34 -9.57
N ARG A 623 -17.04 33.54 -10.26
CA ARG A 623 -17.40 32.15 -10.62
C ARG A 623 -17.56 31.25 -9.38
N LEU A 624 -16.68 31.36 -8.38
CA LEU A 624 -16.81 30.61 -7.12
C LEU A 624 -18.07 31.02 -6.32
N GLU A 625 -18.37 32.31 -6.27
CA GLU A 625 -19.60 32.84 -5.63
C GLU A 625 -20.84 32.35 -6.39
N LYS A 626 -20.82 32.36 -7.72
CA LYS A 626 -21.88 31.76 -8.56
C LYS A 626 -22.06 30.28 -8.26
N PHE A 627 -20.99 29.48 -8.28
CA PHE A 627 -21.06 28.03 -8.02
C PHE A 627 -21.57 27.71 -6.61
N SER A 628 -21.18 28.48 -5.60
CA SER A 628 -21.65 28.29 -4.22
C SER A 628 -23.06 28.83 -3.98
N GLY A 629 -23.53 29.77 -4.81
CA GLY A 629 -24.87 30.37 -4.75
C GLY A 629 -25.95 29.66 -5.58
N THR A 630 -25.56 28.76 -6.50
CA THR A 630 -26.51 27.94 -7.28
C THR A 630 -27.44 27.11 -6.37
N LYS A 631 -28.64 26.79 -6.87
CA LYS A 631 -29.62 25.94 -6.18
C LYS A 631 -29.93 24.72 -7.05
N PRO A 632 -29.44 23.52 -6.72
CA PRO A 632 -28.51 23.20 -5.62
C PRO A 632 -27.07 23.72 -5.88
N PRO A 633 -26.26 23.93 -4.83
CA PRO A 633 -24.91 24.48 -4.97
C PRO A 633 -23.95 23.48 -5.59
N ILE A 634 -23.25 23.87 -6.65
CA ILE A 634 -22.21 23.05 -7.29
C ILE A 634 -21.05 22.80 -6.32
N ILE A 635 -20.65 23.80 -5.55
CA ILE A 635 -19.58 23.70 -4.57
C ILE A 635 -20.02 24.07 -3.16
N LYS A 636 -19.46 23.40 -2.16
CA LYS A 636 -19.65 23.71 -0.74
C LYS A 636 -18.30 23.90 -0.03
N PRO A 637 -18.10 24.99 0.73
CA PRO A 637 -16.85 25.17 1.49
C PRO A 637 -16.64 24.04 2.51
N CYS A 638 -15.41 23.58 2.68
CA CYS A 638 -15.03 22.58 3.67
C CYS A 638 -13.55 22.69 4.03
N LEU A 639 -13.18 23.24 5.19
CA LEU A 639 -11.75 23.29 5.57
C LEU A 639 -11.19 21.88 5.86
N LEU A 640 -12.02 20.98 6.38
CA LEU A 640 -11.59 19.73 6.99
C LEU A 640 -10.90 18.75 6.04
N ASN A 641 -11.21 18.65 4.73
CA ASN A 641 -10.49 17.67 3.90
C ASN A 641 -9.00 17.99 3.77
N SER A 642 -8.61 19.26 3.95
CA SER A 642 -7.20 19.63 3.93
C SER A 642 -6.41 19.03 5.10
N LEU A 643 -7.09 18.85 6.24
CA LEU A 643 -6.54 18.29 7.48
C LEU A 643 -6.48 16.76 7.46
N ILE A 644 -7.28 16.08 6.65
CA ILE A 644 -7.25 14.60 6.51
C ILE A 644 -5.85 14.11 6.11
N THR A 645 -5.08 14.91 5.37
CA THR A 645 -3.69 14.58 5.01
C THR A 645 -2.77 14.36 6.22
N LEU A 646 -3.09 14.97 7.38
CA LEU A 646 -2.38 14.77 8.64
C LEU A 646 -2.71 13.43 9.31
N THR A 647 -3.57 12.60 8.69
CA THR A 647 -4.04 11.33 9.26
C THR A 647 -3.35 10.08 8.72
N ALA A 648 -2.26 10.23 7.95
CA ALA A 648 -1.62 9.14 7.21
C ALA A 648 -1.06 7.94 8.03
N ASP A 649 -0.88 8.03 9.35
CA ASP A 649 -0.20 6.98 10.16
C ASP A 649 -1.18 6.05 10.93
N LYS A 650 -2.28 5.61 10.31
CA LYS A 650 -3.45 5.08 11.05
C LYS A 650 -3.92 3.70 10.57
N ALA A 651 -4.45 2.91 11.52
CA ALA A 651 -5.31 1.78 11.21
C ALA A 651 -6.66 2.31 10.72
N VAL A 652 -7.14 1.78 9.60
CA VAL A 652 -8.39 2.20 8.98
C VAL A 652 -9.39 1.07 9.11
N PHE A 653 -10.55 1.36 9.71
CA PHE A 653 -11.68 0.44 9.76
C PHE A 653 -12.76 0.92 8.82
N LEU A 654 -13.24 0.01 7.98
CA LEU A 654 -14.37 0.24 7.12
C LEU A 654 -15.60 -0.48 7.67
N LEU A 655 -16.70 0.24 7.80
CA LEU A 655 -17.99 -0.26 8.25
C LEU A 655 -19.05 0.02 7.17
N ILE A 656 -19.83 -0.99 6.83
CA ILE A 656 -21.07 -0.83 6.05
C ILE A 656 -22.21 -1.09 7.02
N LEU A 657 -23.09 -0.12 7.21
CA LEU A 657 -24.19 -0.19 8.16
C LEU A 657 -25.51 -0.01 7.42
N SER A 658 -26.57 -0.70 7.83
CA SER A 658 -27.93 -0.35 7.40
C SER A 658 -28.29 1.03 7.97
N PHE A 659 -28.88 1.89 7.15
CA PHE A 659 -29.24 3.23 7.58
C PHE A 659 -30.37 3.21 8.61
N LYS A 660 -30.12 3.78 9.80
CA LYS A 660 -31.14 4.13 10.81
C LYS A 660 -30.70 5.42 11.54
N PRO A 661 -31.60 6.32 11.94
CA PRO A 661 -31.25 7.53 12.69
C PRO A 661 -30.46 7.26 13.99
N THR A 662 -30.79 6.17 14.68
CA THR A 662 -30.09 5.71 15.90
C THR A 662 -28.62 5.37 15.63
N ILE A 663 -28.30 4.86 14.44
CA ILE A 663 -26.93 4.53 14.02
C ILE A 663 -26.13 5.80 13.75
N LEU A 664 -26.73 6.81 13.11
CA LEU A 664 -26.09 8.11 12.92
C LEU A 664 -25.71 8.75 14.27
N ALA A 665 -26.62 8.70 15.25
CA ALA A 665 -26.35 9.21 16.59
C ALA A 665 -25.19 8.46 17.27
N LYS A 666 -25.09 7.14 17.08
CA LYS A 666 -23.94 6.34 17.57
C LYS A 666 -22.63 6.78 16.90
N ILE A 667 -22.61 6.97 15.58
CA ILE A 667 -21.42 7.43 14.85
C ILE A 667 -20.98 8.83 15.32
N GLN A 668 -21.93 9.75 15.52
CA GLN A 668 -21.63 11.08 16.04
C GLN A 668 -21.01 11.04 17.45
N LYS A 669 -21.46 10.12 18.31
CA LYS A 669 -20.81 9.88 19.62
C LYS A 669 -19.38 9.35 19.46
N LEU A 670 -19.11 8.49 18.47
CA LEU A 670 -17.76 8.00 18.17
C LEU A 670 -16.84 9.09 17.62
N ALA A 671 -17.37 10.08 16.89
CA ALA A 671 -16.56 11.18 16.33
C ALA A 671 -15.80 11.96 17.40
N LYS A 672 -16.34 12.05 18.63
CA LYS A 672 -15.66 12.67 19.79
C LYS A 672 -14.47 11.84 20.30
N LYS A 673 -14.43 10.54 19.99
CA LYS A 673 -13.46 9.57 20.51
C LYS A 673 -12.32 9.22 19.55
N PHE A 674 -12.44 9.60 18.27
CA PHE A 674 -11.44 9.26 17.25
C PHE A 674 -10.95 10.50 16.52
N PRO A 675 -9.72 10.48 15.98
CA PRO A 675 -9.18 11.64 15.27
C PRO A 675 -9.97 12.03 14.02
N SER A 676 -10.51 11.07 13.29
CA SER A 676 -11.29 11.36 12.08
C SER A 676 -12.23 10.22 11.73
N ILE A 677 -13.45 10.60 11.33
CA ILE A 677 -14.47 9.70 10.81
C ILE A 677 -15.02 10.32 9.53
N ILE A 678 -15.12 9.52 8.47
CA ILE A 678 -15.77 9.92 7.21
C ILE A 678 -16.90 8.94 6.99
N TYR A 679 -18.10 9.40 6.70
CA TYR A 679 -19.12 8.48 6.21
C TYR A 679 -19.95 9.06 5.09
N TYR A 680 -20.47 8.15 4.28
CA TYR A 680 -21.37 8.43 3.19
C TYR A 680 -22.70 7.74 3.45
N GLU A 681 -23.78 8.50 3.35
CA GLU A 681 -25.12 7.95 3.20
C GLU A 681 -25.30 7.61 1.71
N ALA A 682 -25.63 6.36 1.40
CA ALA A 682 -25.65 5.88 0.03
C ALA A 682 -26.78 4.87 -0.21
N LYS A 683 -27.32 4.87 -1.43
CA LYS A 683 -28.36 3.93 -1.87
C LYS A 683 -27.75 2.78 -2.67
N GLY A 684 -27.99 1.54 -2.25
CA GLY A 684 -27.49 0.36 -2.96
C GLY A 684 -28.28 0.11 -4.25
N ASN A 685 -27.60 -0.22 -5.35
CA ASN A 685 -28.30 -0.55 -6.60
C ASN A 685 -29.04 -1.91 -6.56
N GLN A 686 -28.64 -2.82 -5.67
CA GLN A 686 -29.25 -4.15 -5.52
C GLN A 686 -30.26 -4.21 -4.36
N PHE A 687 -30.38 -3.15 -3.56
CA PHE A 687 -31.14 -3.13 -2.33
C PHE A 687 -32.07 -1.93 -2.31
N SER A 688 -33.33 -2.11 -1.90
CA SER A 688 -34.27 -1.00 -1.70
C SER A 688 -33.91 -0.11 -0.48
N GLN A 689 -32.86 -0.48 0.27
CA GLN A 689 -32.45 0.14 1.52
C GLN A 689 -31.25 1.08 1.35
N ASN A 690 -31.20 2.11 2.20
CA ASN A 690 -30.06 3.00 2.33
C ASN A 690 -29.01 2.39 3.28
N TYR A 691 -27.76 2.72 3.03
CA TYR A 691 -26.61 2.28 3.82
C TYR A 691 -25.77 3.48 4.26
N ILE A 692 -25.01 3.27 5.32
CA ILE A 692 -23.95 4.16 5.76
C ILE A 692 -22.62 3.46 5.51
N TYR A 693 -21.81 4.01 4.61
CA TYR A 693 -20.44 3.59 4.39
C TYR A 693 -19.52 4.46 5.26
N CYS A 694 -18.95 3.92 6.33
CA CYS A 694 -18.22 4.66 7.35
C CYS A 694 -16.76 4.19 7.45
N THR A 695 -15.83 5.13 7.31
CA THR A 695 -14.40 4.93 7.50
C THR A 695 -13.96 5.61 8.80
N ILE A 696 -13.35 4.83 9.71
CA ILE A 696 -12.85 5.30 11.00
C ILE A 696 -11.33 5.15 11.01
N ASN A 697 -10.61 6.27 11.17
CA ASN A 697 -9.15 6.24 11.21
C ASN A 697 -8.65 6.35 12.65
N ILE A 698 -7.89 5.35 13.08
CA ILE A 698 -7.43 5.21 14.46
C ILE A 698 -5.90 5.13 14.50
N PRO A 699 -5.22 5.98 15.28
CA PRO A 699 -3.77 6.13 15.21
C PRO A 699 -3.07 5.06 16.07
N TYR A 700 -2.01 4.47 15.48
CA TYR A 700 -1.03 3.59 16.14
C TYR A 700 -1.63 2.44 16.96
N MET A 701 -2.63 1.76 16.41
CA MET A 701 -3.32 0.65 17.08
C MET A 701 -2.62 -0.67 16.81
N GLU A 702 -2.02 -1.29 17.84
CA GLU A 702 -1.43 -2.64 17.73
C GLU A 702 -2.49 -3.67 17.30
N LEU A 703 -2.07 -4.72 16.59
CA LEU A 703 -2.95 -5.80 16.13
C LEU A 703 -3.80 -6.47 17.21
N LYS A 704 -3.37 -6.49 18.48
CA LYS A 704 -4.20 -7.04 19.57
C LYS A 704 -5.41 -6.14 19.87
N HIS A 705 -5.22 -4.83 19.77
CA HIS A 705 -6.25 -3.84 20.04
C HIS A 705 -7.20 -3.67 18.85
N GLN A 706 -6.71 -3.85 17.61
CA GLN A 706 -7.56 -3.87 16.42
C GLN A 706 -8.65 -4.94 16.52
N ASN A 707 -8.32 -6.14 17.00
CA ASN A 707 -9.31 -7.20 17.19
C ASN A 707 -10.36 -6.83 18.24
N LYS A 708 -9.93 -6.26 19.38
CA LYS A 708 -10.85 -5.78 20.41
C LYS A 708 -11.75 -4.67 19.85
N MET A 709 -11.23 -3.84 18.95
CA MET A 709 -11.98 -2.78 18.28
C MET A 709 -13.04 -3.32 17.32
N LEU A 710 -12.74 -4.40 16.60
CA LEU A 710 -13.75 -5.10 15.81
C LEU A 710 -14.87 -5.62 16.72
N SER A 711 -14.53 -6.30 17.83
CA SER A 711 -15.53 -6.75 18.81
C SER A 711 -16.42 -5.60 19.30
N VAL A 712 -15.81 -4.47 19.64
CA VAL A 712 -16.50 -3.23 20.01
C VAL A 712 -17.50 -2.80 18.93
N PHE A 713 -17.12 -2.81 17.65
CA PHE A 713 -18.02 -2.39 16.57
C PHE A 713 -19.16 -3.39 16.34
N HIS A 714 -18.88 -4.68 16.42
CA HIS A 714 -19.92 -5.72 16.35
C HIS A 714 -20.96 -5.56 17.45
N HIS A 715 -20.55 -5.27 18.69
CA HIS A 715 -21.49 -5.02 19.79
C HIS A 715 -22.19 -3.67 19.68
N LEU A 716 -21.49 -2.62 19.21
CA LEU A 716 -22.06 -1.28 19.15
C LEU A 716 -23.16 -1.16 18.08
N PHE A 717 -22.98 -1.80 16.92
CA PHE A 717 -23.89 -1.68 15.78
C PHE A 717 -24.79 -2.91 15.59
N ASP A 718 -24.38 -4.05 16.14
CA ASP A 718 -25.11 -5.31 16.18
C ASP A 718 -25.78 -5.67 14.83
N GLU A 719 -27.07 -6.06 14.81
CA GLU A 719 -27.83 -6.43 13.61
C GLU A 719 -27.72 -5.44 12.44
N ASN A 720 -27.39 -4.17 12.70
CA ASN A 720 -27.27 -3.13 11.67
C ASN A 720 -25.91 -3.11 10.97
N LEU A 721 -24.93 -3.88 11.44
CA LEU A 721 -23.60 -3.99 10.85
C LEU A 721 -23.59 -4.96 9.65
N VAL A 722 -23.56 -4.47 8.42
CA VAL A 722 -23.48 -5.32 7.22
C VAL A 722 -22.08 -5.91 7.05
N SER A 723 -21.06 -5.07 7.22
CA SER A 723 -19.65 -5.46 7.13
C SER A 723 -18.79 -4.60 8.05
N CYS A 724 -17.74 -5.19 8.63
CA CYS A 724 -16.71 -4.49 9.40
C CYS A 724 -15.34 -5.09 9.09
N THR A 725 -14.46 -4.31 8.48
CA THR A 725 -13.16 -4.84 8.05
C THR A 725 -12.05 -3.83 8.26
N PRO A 726 -10.89 -4.24 8.81
CA PRO A 726 -9.68 -3.43 8.72
C PRO A 726 -9.18 -3.40 7.27
N VAL A 727 -8.89 -2.22 6.75
CA VAL A 727 -8.45 -2.02 5.36
C VAL A 727 -7.03 -1.46 5.32
N ILE A 728 -6.30 -1.78 4.25
CA ILE A 728 -5.02 -1.14 3.94
C ILE A 728 -5.31 0.00 2.96
N SER A 729 -4.80 1.19 3.25
CA SER A 729 -5.05 2.40 2.49
C SER A 729 -3.74 3.18 2.29
N PRO A 730 -3.46 3.74 1.11
CA PRO A 730 -2.27 4.54 0.81
C PRO A 730 -2.30 5.94 1.45
N GLY A 731 -3.28 6.23 2.32
CA GLY A 731 -3.39 7.45 3.12
C GLY A 731 -3.77 8.73 2.38
N ILE A 732 -3.51 8.82 1.06
CA ILE A 732 -3.78 10.00 0.23
C ILE A 732 -4.68 9.63 -0.94
N THR A 733 -5.88 10.21 -0.99
CA THR A 733 -6.79 10.07 -2.13
C THR A 733 -6.31 10.90 -3.31
N GLN A 734 -6.22 10.29 -4.50
CA GLN A 734 -5.94 11.02 -5.73
C GLN A 734 -7.11 11.96 -6.07
N ILE A 735 -6.80 13.13 -6.63
CA ILE A 735 -7.81 14.09 -7.08
C ILE A 735 -8.36 13.61 -8.42
N VAL A 736 -9.68 13.53 -8.51
CA VAL A 736 -10.36 13.10 -9.73
C VAL A 736 -10.74 14.30 -10.58
N SER A 737 -10.33 14.26 -11.85
CA SER A 737 -10.84 15.12 -12.92
C SER A 737 -11.51 14.26 -14.00
N ARG A 738 -12.53 14.84 -14.62
CA ARG A 738 -13.22 14.32 -15.82
C ARG A 738 -13.21 15.28 -16.99
N ARG A 739 -12.38 16.33 -16.91
CA ARG A 739 -12.20 17.30 -17.99
C ARG A 739 -11.90 16.64 -19.32
N ASP A 740 -11.03 15.63 -19.33
CA ASP A 740 -10.63 14.93 -20.57
C ASP A 740 -11.81 14.25 -21.30
N PHE A 741 -12.98 14.12 -20.66
CA PHE A 741 -14.20 13.55 -21.26
C PHE A 741 -15.28 14.59 -21.52
N TYR A 742 -15.04 15.87 -21.29
CA TYR A 742 -16.03 16.93 -21.48
C TYR A 742 -15.74 17.72 -22.75
N ASP A 743 -16.74 17.85 -23.64
CA ASP A 743 -16.67 18.69 -24.83
C ASP A 743 -17.11 20.11 -24.45
N PHE A 744 -16.16 21.04 -24.45
CA PHE A 744 -16.36 22.42 -24.01
C PHE A 744 -17.19 23.28 -24.98
N ILE A 745 -17.44 22.81 -26.20
CA ILE A 745 -18.21 23.55 -27.20
C ILE A 745 -19.66 23.12 -27.16
N TYR A 746 -19.90 21.82 -27.15
CA TYR A 746 -21.25 21.28 -26.97
C TYR A 746 -21.69 21.24 -25.51
N LYS A 747 -20.79 21.59 -24.57
CA LYS A 747 -21.00 21.62 -23.13
C LYS A 747 -21.61 20.32 -22.59
N GLN A 748 -21.09 19.18 -23.06
CA GLN A 748 -21.56 17.85 -22.70
C GLN A 748 -20.43 16.83 -22.60
N PHE A 749 -20.65 15.76 -21.82
CA PHE A 749 -19.67 14.68 -21.76
C PHE A 749 -19.71 13.81 -23.03
N PHE A 750 -18.52 13.49 -23.52
CA PHE A 750 -18.32 12.55 -24.61
C PHE A 750 -18.85 11.16 -24.24
N TYR A 751 -19.71 10.62 -25.10
CA TYR A 751 -20.26 9.29 -24.98
C TYR A 751 -19.84 8.40 -26.16
N THR A 752 -19.46 7.15 -25.87
CA THR A 752 -19.29 6.12 -26.90
C THR A 752 -19.61 4.73 -26.34
N PRO A 753 -20.41 3.90 -27.04
CA PRO A 753 -20.76 2.57 -26.57
C PRO A 753 -19.54 1.63 -26.50
N TYR A 754 -18.48 1.90 -27.27
CA TYR A 754 -17.31 1.04 -27.39
C TYR A 754 -16.40 1.01 -26.15
N LEU A 755 -16.52 1.97 -25.23
CA LEU A 755 -15.62 2.08 -24.07
C LEU A 755 -15.69 0.84 -23.17
N PHE A 756 -16.88 0.54 -22.63
CA PHE A 756 -17.07 -0.61 -21.74
C PHE A 756 -17.11 -1.94 -22.51
N GLU A 757 -17.56 -1.93 -23.77
CA GLU A 757 -17.53 -3.12 -24.63
C GLU A 757 -16.09 -3.61 -24.87
N HIS A 758 -15.20 -2.73 -25.32
CA HIS A 758 -13.79 -3.09 -25.53
C HIS A 758 -13.07 -3.39 -24.22
N LEU A 759 -13.46 -2.76 -23.11
CA LEU A 759 -12.93 -3.10 -21.78
C LEU A 759 -13.34 -4.52 -21.38
N PHE A 760 -14.59 -4.92 -21.64
CA PHE A 760 -15.04 -6.29 -21.37
C PHE A 760 -14.28 -7.31 -22.21
N ASN A 761 -14.02 -7.02 -23.49
CA ASN A 761 -13.16 -7.86 -24.34
C ASN A 761 -11.73 -7.97 -23.80
N TYR A 762 -11.19 -6.88 -23.25
CA TYR A 762 -9.92 -6.90 -22.54
C TYR A 762 -9.95 -7.75 -21.27
N CYS A 763 -11.02 -7.71 -20.48
CA CYS A 763 -11.20 -8.56 -19.31
C CYS A 763 -11.15 -10.04 -19.69
N ARG A 764 -11.86 -10.44 -20.75
CA ARG A 764 -11.82 -11.81 -21.29
C ARG A 764 -10.43 -12.18 -21.78
N TYR A 765 -9.73 -11.28 -22.47
CA TYR A 765 -8.35 -11.52 -22.89
C TYR A 765 -7.39 -11.71 -21.70
N LEU A 766 -7.57 -10.92 -20.64
CA LEU A 766 -6.69 -10.91 -19.47
C LEU A 766 -6.92 -12.11 -18.56
N PHE A 767 -8.17 -12.35 -18.16
CA PHE A 767 -8.54 -13.40 -17.22
C PHE A 767 -8.73 -14.77 -17.88
N GLY A 768 -9.12 -14.80 -19.15
CA GLY A 768 -9.29 -16.04 -19.91
C GLY A 768 -10.74 -16.50 -19.95
N GLU A 769 -10.94 -17.79 -19.70
CA GLU A 769 -12.25 -18.45 -19.76
C GLU A 769 -13.15 -18.09 -18.58
N ASN A 770 -14.46 -18.31 -18.75
CA ASN A 770 -15.45 -18.05 -17.71
C ASN A 770 -15.18 -18.92 -16.49
N LEU A 771 -15.33 -18.33 -15.31
CA LEU A 771 -15.17 -19.02 -14.03
C LEU A 771 -16.56 -19.34 -13.44
N PRO A 772 -16.69 -20.41 -12.64
CA PRO A 772 -17.94 -20.72 -11.97
C PRO A 772 -18.33 -19.61 -10.98
N SER A 773 -19.62 -19.35 -10.87
CA SER A 773 -20.16 -18.39 -9.89
C SER A 773 -20.09 -18.96 -8.48
N LEU A 774 -19.72 -18.12 -7.51
CA LEU A 774 -19.73 -18.45 -6.08
C LEU A 774 -21.03 -17.93 -5.45
N GLY A 775 -21.98 -18.83 -5.20
CA GLY A 775 -23.29 -18.52 -4.60
C GLY A 775 -23.26 -18.43 -3.07
N GLU A 776 -22.44 -17.55 -2.50
CA GLU A 776 -22.27 -17.43 -1.04
C GLU A 776 -23.56 -17.04 -0.30
N LYS A 777 -23.79 -17.66 0.86
CA LYS A 777 -24.95 -17.45 1.73
C LYS A 777 -24.55 -16.90 3.09
N LYS A 778 -25.44 -16.11 3.68
CA LYS A 778 -25.25 -15.53 5.02
C LYS A 778 -25.26 -16.61 6.09
N TRP A 779 -24.39 -16.47 7.08
CA TRP A 779 -24.40 -17.32 8.28
C TRP A 779 -25.41 -16.80 9.30
N ASP A 780 -26.22 -17.68 9.87
CA ASP A 780 -27.33 -17.29 10.76
C ASP A 780 -26.94 -17.13 12.24
N ILE A 781 -25.66 -17.31 12.58
CA ILE A 781 -25.20 -17.23 13.98
C ILE A 781 -25.09 -15.77 14.48
N PRO A 782 -25.58 -15.46 15.71
CA PRO A 782 -25.43 -14.13 16.30
C PRO A 782 -23.97 -13.74 16.55
N ASN A 783 -23.62 -12.48 16.24
CA ASN A 783 -22.28 -11.92 16.49
C ASN A 783 -21.82 -12.07 17.96
N SER A 784 -22.78 -12.08 18.90
CA SER A 784 -22.51 -12.21 20.33
C SER A 784 -21.77 -13.50 20.68
N THR A 785 -21.91 -14.58 19.90
CA THR A 785 -21.20 -15.86 20.10
C THR A 785 -19.73 -15.79 19.67
N LEU A 786 -19.41 -14.95 18.67
CA LEU A 786 -18.07 -14.86 18.08
C LEU A 786 -17.16 -13.85 18.79
N PHE A 787 -17.74 -12.74 19.29
CA PHE A 787 -16.98 -11.60 19.78
C PHE A 787 -17.15 -11.36 21.29
N GLU A 788 -16.03 -11.05 21.96
CA GLU A 788 -16.00 -10.63 23.36
C GLU A 788 -16.70 -9.28 23.56
N ASN A 789 -17.49 -9.13 24.63
CA ASN A 789 -18.11 -7.85 24.98
C ASN A 789 -17.09 -6.96 25.69
N ILE A 790 -16.60 -5.94 24.98
CA ILE A 790 -15.57 -5.02 25.48
C ILE A 790 -16.08 -3.59 25.33
N GLY A 791 -16.00 -2.80 26.40
CA GLY A 791 -16.30 -1.38 26.34
C GLY A 791 -15.21 -0.60 25.58
N ILE A 792 -15.62 0.37 24.74
CA ILE A 792 -14.69 1.28 24.04
C ILE A 792 -13.72 1.96 25.02
N SER A 793 -14.25 2.39 26.17
CA SER A 793 -13.47 3.11 27.18
C SER A 793 -12.38 2.23 27.80
N ASP A 794 -12.66 0.95 28.03
CA ASP A 794 -11.70 0.00 28.60
C ASP A 794 -10.62 -0.35 27.58
N LEU A 795 -11.00 -0.51 26.31
CA LEU A 795 -10.05 -0.67 25.22
C LEU A 795 -9.10 0.53 25.11
N MET A 796 -9.61 1.75 25.23
CA MET A 796 -8.76 2.96 25.20
C MET A 796 -7.78 3.03 26.37
N LYS A 797 -8.20 2.64 27.57
CA LYS A 797 -7.33 2.54 28.74
C LYS A 797 -6.21 1.52 28.54
N ASP A 798 -6.54 0.31 28.06
CA ASP A 798 -5.57 -0.75 27.74
C ASP A 798 -4.54 -0.29 26.68
N ILE A 799 -5.02 0.39 25.63
CA ILE A 799 -4.12 0.94 24.60
C ILE A 799 -3.17 1.98 25.19
N ASN A 800 -3.67 2.92 25.99
CA ASN A 800 -2.84 3.97 26.58
C ASN A 800 -1.78 3.38 27.52
N ALA A 801 -2.15 2.46 28.41
CA ALA A 801 -1.21 1.79 29.31
C ALA A 801 -0.09 1.06 28.54
N SER A 802 -0.42 0.41 27.43
CA SER A 802 0.57 -0.30 26.61
C SER A 802 1.65 0.60 25.98
N ARG A 803 1.42 1.91 25.90
CA ARG A 803 2.30 2.88 25.24
C ARG A 803 3.31 3.54 26.19
N GLU A 804 3.12 3.43 27.51
CA GLU A 804 3.96 4.13 28.50
C GLU A 804 5.33 3.45 28.75
N GLU A 805 5.51 2.18 28.37
CA GLU A 805 6.69 1.36 28.77
C GLU A 805 7.82 1.20 27.73
N LYS A 806 7.94 2.03 26.69
CA LYS A 806 8.73 1.65 25.49
C LYS A 806 10.06 2.42 25.29
N SER A 807 11.11 2.12 26.06
CA SER A 807 12.50 2.48 25.67
C SER A 807 13.29 1.25 25.18
N LEU A 808 13.31 1.06 23.87
CA LEU A 808 14.22 0.15 23.18
C LEU A 808 15.58 0.81 23.01
N ASN A 809 16.64 0.07 23.30
CA ASN A 809 17.99 0.46 22.94
C ASN A 809 18.75 -0.71 22.28
N ARG A 810 19.81 -0.41 21.54
CA ARG A 810 20.60 -1.39 20.78
C ARG A 810 21.24 -2.47 21.67
N ARG A 811 21.65 -2.13 22.90
CA ARG A 811 22.24 -3.09 23.86
C ARG A 811 21.23 -4.18 24.25
N LYS A 812 20.02 -3.76 24.67
CA LYS A 812 18.90 -4.67 24.99
C LYS A 812 18.57 -5.61 23.82
N LEU A 813 18.54 -5.08 22.59
CA LEU A 813 18.29 -5.88 21.39
C LEU A 813 19.36 -6.95 21.13
N SER A 814 20.63 -6.62 21.32
CA SER A 814 21.74 -7.58 21.19
C SER A 814 21.66 -8.69 22.24
N GLU A 815 21.37 -8.34 23.49
CA GLU A 815 21.19 -9.32 24.57
C GLU A 815 19.99 -10.24 24.32
N ILE A 816 18.86 -9.72 23.85
CA ILE A 816 17.72 -10.54 23.41
C ILE A 816 18.13 -11.49 22.28
N GLY A 817 18.97 -11.04 21.35
CA GLY A 817 19.54 -11.88 20.30
C GLY A 817 20.34 -13.07 20.85
N LYS A 818 21.18 -12.84 21.87
CA LYS A 818 21.93 -13.90 22.56
C LYS A 818 20.99 -14.90 23.25
N ILE A 819 19.98 -14.41 23.96
CA ILE A 819 18.96 -15.25 24.62
C ILE A 819 18.26 -16.15 23.58
N ILE A 820 17.89 -15.58 22.42
CA ILE A 820 17.21 -16.34 21.35
C ILE A 820 18.06 -17.49 20.83
N ASN A 821 19.35 -17.27 20.64
CA ASN A 821 20.25 -18.27 20.08
C ASN A 821 20.57 -19.41 21.07
N ASN A 822 20.57 -19.12 22.38
CA ASN A 822 21.02 -20.05 23.42
C ASN A 822 19.89 -20.60 24.30
N ILE A 823 18.61 -20.33 23.98
CA ILE A 823 17.48 -20.63 24.89
C ILE A 823 17.35 -22.12 25.25
N GLU A 824 17.66 -23.02 24.31
CA GLU A 824 17.59 -24.47 24.55
C GLU A 824 18.71 -24.94 25.49
N ASP A 825 19.94 -24.50 25.25
CA ASP A 825 21.09 -24.81 26.11
C ASP A 825 20.89 -24.26 27.52
N ILE A 826 20.37 -23.03 27.63
CA ILE A 826 20.02 -22.42 28.90
C ILE A 826 18.92 -23.21 29.62
N PHE A 827 17.89 -23.68 28.91
CA PHE A 827 16.80 -24.47 29.51
C PHE A 827 17.27 -25.86 29.96
N GLN A 828 18.24 -26.46 29.28
CA GLN A 828 18.82 -27.76 29.67
C GLN A 828 19.65 -27.68 30.95
N ASN A 829 20.28 -26.52 31.20
CA ASN A 829 21.06 -26.26 32.41
C ASN A 829 20.22 -25.56 33.51
N ARG A 830 19.98 -26.26 34.62
CA ARG A 830 19.09 -25.77 35.69
C ARG A 830 19.56 -24.47 36.34
N SER A 831 20.87 -24.28 36.52
CA SER A 831 21.41 -23.06 37.14
C SER A 831 21.24 -21.86 36.19
N ALA A 832 21.64 -22.02 34.92
CA ALA A 832 21.49 -21.00 33.89
C ALA A 832 20.01 -20.66 33.63
N TRP A 833 19.11 -21.64 33.65
CA TRP A 833 17.67 -21.41 33.53
C TRP A 833 17.13 -20.56 34.69
N THR A 834 17.57 -20.85 35.91
CA THR A 834 17.15 -20.12 37.11
C THR A 834 17.64 -18.68 37.09
N GLU A 835 18.86 -18.45 36.59
CA GLU A 835 19.42 -17.11 36.38
C GLU A 835 18.66 -16.33 35.31
N LEU A 836 18.39 -16.94 34.15
CA LEU A 836 17.66 -16.29 33.05
C LEU A 836 16.25 -15.86 33.49
N LYS A 837 15.57 -16.64 34.31
CA LYS A 837 14.24 -16.30 34.85
C LYS A 837 14.26 -15.03 35.70
N ARG A 838 15.37 -14.72 36.38
CA ARG A 838 15.58 -13.49 37.17
C ARG A 838 16.01 -12.30 36.30
N ASN A 839 16.38 -12.53 35.04
CA ASN A 839 16.80 -11.47 34.13
C ASN A 839 15.63 -10.56 33.75
N ALA A 840 15.75 -9.27 34.04
CA ALA A 840 14.73 -8.26 33.76
C ALA A 840 14.39 -8.15 32.27
N LEU A 841 15.36 -8.33 31.36
CA LEU A 841 15.11 -8.29 29.91
C LEU A 841 14.36 -9.53 29.42
N TYR A 842 14.67 -10.71 29.95
CA TYR A 842 13.90 -11.92 29.67
C TYR A 842 12.43 -11.72 30.11
N ALA A 843 12.22 -11.25 31.34
CA ALA A 843 10.90 -10.95 31.86
C ALA A 843 10.16 -9.90 31.01
N GLN A 844 10.85 -8.86 30.55
CA GLN A 844 10.27 -7.75 29.78
C GLN A 844 9.92 -8.12 28.32
N PHE A 845 10.82 -8.80 27.61
CA PHE A 845 10.72 -8.98 26.14
C PHE A 845 10.24 -10.36 25.71
N VAL A 846 10.37 -11.40 26.55
CA VAL A 846 9.81 -12.72 26.25
C VAL A 846 8.38 -12.79 26.78
N LYS A 847 7.39 -12.82 25.89
CA LYS A 847 5.98 -12.97 26.26
C LYS A 847 5.69 -14.38 26.77
N SER A 848 6.16 -15.38 26.05
CA SER A 848 6.03 -16.79 26.43
C SER A 848 7.12 -17.63 25.77
N LEU A 849 7.45 -18.73 26.45
CA LEU A 849 8.27 -19.82 25.94
C LEU A 849 7.33 -20.99 25.62
N ILE A 850 7.44 -21.58 24.44
CA ILE A 850 6.54 -22.64 23.96
C ILE A 850 7.38 -23.87 23.65
N PHE A 851 7.01 -25.04 24.16
CA PHE A 851 7.53 -26.30 23.65
C PHE A 851 6.74 -26.73 22.42
N GLU A 852 7.45 -26.96 21.32
CA GLU A 852 6.86 -27.48 20.08
C GLU A 852 7.39 -28.90 19.87
N PRO A 853 6.54 -29.94 20.07
CA PRO A 853 6.95 -31.32 19.87
C PRO A 853 7.12 -31.63 18.37
N PHE A 854 8.05 -32.54 18.07
CA PHE A 854 8.14 -33.16 16.76
C PHE A 854 7.14 -34.31 16.69
N TYR A 855 5.88 -34.00 16.40
CA TYR A 855 4.83 -35.00 16.22
C TYR A 855 5.21 -36.17 15.31
N PRO A 856 6.00 -35.99 14.22
CA PRO A 856 6.45 -37.12 13.40
C PRO A 856 7.29 -38.13 14.16
N CYS A 857 7.95 -37.74 15.26
CA CYS A 857 8.61 -38.67 16.18
C CYS A 857 7.64 -39.46 17.06
N PHE A 858 6.34 -39.45 16.79
CA PHE A 858 5.30 -40.18 17.52
C PHE A 858 4.26 -40.79 16.57
N GLY A 859 4.56 -40.88 15.26
CA GLY A 859 3.61 -41.33 14.24
C GLY A 859 2.46 -40.35 13.95
N LEU A 860 2.58 -39.10 14.40
CA LEU A 860 1.58 -38.05 14.26
C LEU A 860 2.13 -36.87 13.46
N GLN A 861 1.26 -35.94 13.05
CA GLN A 861 1.67 -34.75 12.31
C GLN A 861 0.70 -33.60 12.57
N LYS A 862 1.26 -32.39 12.52
CA LYS A 862 0.50 -31.16 12.75
C LYS A 862 0.08 -30.55 11.43
N TYR A 863 -1.22 -30.51 11.20
CA TYR A 863 -1.81 -29.95 10.01
C TYR A 863 -2.41 -28.57 10.26
N HIS A 864 -2.35 -27.73 9.24
CA HIS A 864 -2.96 -26.41 9.19
C HIS A 864 -3.99 -26.41 8.07
N ILE A 865 -5.26 -26.13 8.39
CA ILE A 865 -6.34 -26.05 7.41
C ILE A 865 -6.88 -24.64 7.39
N TYR A 866 -6.66 -23.95 6.28
CA TYR A 866 -7.45 -22.80 5.88
C TYR A 866 -8.65 -23.29 5.08
N PHE A 867 -9.85 -22.76 5.34
CA PHE A 867 -10.96 -22.92 4.39
C PHE A 867 -11.96 -21.77 4.49
N ARG A 868 -12.71 -21.58 3.40
CA ARG A 868 -13.85 -20.67 3.29
C ARG A 868 -15.01 -21.45 2.67
N PRO A 869 -16.13 -21.60 3.37
CA PRO A 869 -17.30 -22.24 2.81
C PRO A 869 -18.16 -21.24 2.01
N ILE A 870 -19.05 -21.79 1.19
CA ILE A 870 -20.06 -21.06 0.42
C ILE A 870 -21.27 -20.79 1.31
N ASP A 871 -21.70 -21.79 2.09
CA ASP A 871 -22.81 -21.71 3.04
C ASP A 871 -22.38 -22.29 4.39
N MET A 872 -22.15 -21.41 5.36
CA MET A 872 -21.77 -21.82 6.72
C MET A 872 -22.86 -22.61 7.43
N ASN A 873 -24.14 -22.41 7.10
CA ASN A 873 -25.23 -23.15 7.73
C ASN A 873 -25.21 -24.63 7.36
N ASN A 874 -24.55 -25.01 6.25
CA ASN A 874 -24.36 -26.40 5.84
C ASN A 874 -23.07 -27.02 6.40
N CYS A 875 -22.36 -26.32 7.29
CA CYS A 875 -21.19 -26.84 7.98
C CYS A 875 -21.56 -27.24 9.40
N ASP A 876 -21.48 -28.53 9.68
CA ASP A 876 -21.50 -29.08 11.03
C ASP A 876 -20.14 -28.83 11.69
N LEU A 877 -20.14 -27.94 12.67
CA LEU A 877 -18.92 -27.50 13.32
C LEU A 877 -18.38 -28.48 14.34
N ARG A 878 -19.19 -29.42 14.85
CA ARG A 878 -18.72 -30.50 15.72
C ARG A 878 -17.93 -31.53 14.92
N LEU A 879 -18.39 -31.86 13.71
CA LEU A 879 -17.64 -32.72 12.78
C LEU A 879 -16.39 -32.03 12.23
N LEU A 880 -16.50 -30.74 11.92
CA LEU A 880 -15.36 -29.93 11.49
C LEU A 880 -14.29 -29.88 12.60
N LEU A 881 -14.67 -29.53 13.82
CA LEU A 881 -13.80 -29.50 14.99
C LEU A 881 -13.74 -30.88 15.65
N SER A 882 -13.28 -31.87 14.88
CA SER A 882 -12.99 -33.22 15.36
C SER A 882 -12.20 -33.20 16.67
N ASN A 883 -12.21 -34.30 17.41
CA ASN A 883 -11.52 -34.43 18.70
C ASN A 883 -9.97 -34.33 18.67
N SER A 884 -9.38 -33.89 17.56
CA SER A 884 -7.94 -33.68 17.40
C SER A 884 -7.53 -32.24 17.06
N PHE A 885 -8.46 -31.28 17.06
CA PHE A 885 -8.13 -29.88 16.81
C PHE A 885 -7.23 -29.29 17.93
N LEU A 886 -6.27 -28.44 17.58
CA LEU A 886 -5.38 -27.72 18.51
C LEU A 886 -5.75 -26.25 18.68
N SER A 887 -6.32 -25.64 17.64
CA SER A 887 -6.75 -24.26 17.69
C SER A 887 -7.74 -23.96 16.59
N PHE A 888 -8.81 -23.25 16.93
CA PHE A 888 -9.78 -22.70 15.99
C PHE A 888 -9.64 -21.18 15.91
N ARG A 889 -9.58 -20.65 14.69
CA ARG A 889 -9.47 -19.23 14.43
C ARG A 889 -10.31 -18.83 13.23
N PHE A 890 -10.85 -17.63 13.25
CA PHE A 890 -11.71 -17.11 12.17
C PHE A 890 -11.34 -15.67 11.80
N LEU A 891 -11.67 -15.26 10.58
CA LEU A 891 -11.54 -13.90 10.08
C LEU A 891 -12.92 -13.47 9.59
N ASP A 892 -13.42 -12.36 10.14
CA ASP A 892 -14.62 -11.72 9.64
C ASP A 892 -14.24 -10.79 8.47
N VAL A 893 -14.81 -11.06 7.31
CA VAL A 893 -14.53 -10.35 6.06
C VAL A 893 -15.79 -9.64 5.59
N ASN A 894 -16.93 -10.34 5.66
CA ASN A 894 -18.29 -9.85 5.55
C ASN A 894 -19.22 -10.87 6.24
N ARG A 895 -20.41 -10.44 6.69
CA ARG A 895 -21.39 -11.36 7.33
C ARG A 895 -21.81 -12.56 6.48
N SER A 896 -21.53 -12.52 5.17
CA SER A 896 -21.84 -13.60 4.24
C SER A 896 -20.72 -14.61 4.02
N SER A 897 -19.50 -14.37 4.49
CA SER A 897 -18.43 -15.36 4.39
C SER A 897 -17.37 -15.18 5.47
N TYR A 898 -17.26 -16.21 6.30
CA TYR A 898 -16.21 -16.35 7.28
C TYR A 898 -15.08 -17.20 6.71
N CYS A 899 -13.84 -16.82 7.00
CA CYS A 899 -12.68 -17.63 6.69
C CYS A 899 -12.14 -18.25 7.97
N PHE A 900 -11.78 -19.53 7.94
CA PHE A 900 -11.32 -20.25 9.12
C PHE A 900 -9.89 -20.75 8.94
N MET A 901 -9.18 -20.82 10.06
CA MET A 901 -7.85 -21.40 10.17
C MET A 901 -7.83 -22.33 11.38
N ILE A 902 -7.83 -23.63 11.10
CA ILE A 902 -7.82 -24.68 12.10
C ILE A 902 -6.45 -25.35 12.10
N LYS A 903 -6.00 -25.77 13.28
CA LYS A 903 -4.85 -26.65 13.40
C LYS A 903 -5.31 -27.97 13.94
N TYR A 904 -4.82 -29.07 13.38
CA TYR A 904 -5.11 -30.42 13.83
C TYR A 904 -3.81 -31.15 14.17
N ILE A 905 -3.93 -32.16 15.01
CA ILE A 905 -3.03 -33.30 14.99
C ILE A 905 -3.77 -34.41 14.24
N PHE A 906 -3.07 -35.11 13.35
CA PHE A 906 -3.56 -36.33 12.73
C PHE A 906 -2.41 -37.35 12.63
N PRO A 907 -2.70 -38.62 12.30
CA PRO A 907 -1.67 -39.57 11.91
C PRO A 907 -0.77 -39.04 10.80
N TYR A 908 0.51 -39.43 10.85
CA TYR A 908 1.52 -38.98 9.89
C TYR A 908 1.15 -39.35 8.46
N ASN A 909 1.19 -38.38 7.54
CA ASN A 909 0.76 -38.51 6.14
C ASN A 909 -0.67 -39.07 5.91
N ASN A 910 -1.50 -39.14 6.95
CA ASN A 910 -2.88 -39.65 6.85
C ASN A 910 -3.85 -38.75 7.63
N PRO A 911 -4.07 -37.49 7.17
CA PRO A 911 -5.04 -36.59 7.79
C PRO A 911 -6.47 -37.10 7.58
N ASN A 912 -7.30 -37.06 8.62
CA ASN A 912 -8.73 -37.39 8.46
C ASN A 912 -9.45 -36.23 7.76
N LEU A 913 -9.55 -36.31 6.43
CA LEU A 913 -10.20 -35.33 5.58
C LEU A 913 -11.60 -35.75 5.15
N SER A 914 -12.16 -36.84 5.67
CA SER A 914 -13.46 -37.37 5.25
C SER A 914 -14.56 -36.29 5.21
N TYR A 915 -14.69 -35.51 6.30
CA TYR A 915 -15.66 -34.41 6.38
C TYR A 915 -15.35 -33.26 5.40
N PHE A 916 -14.08 -32.86 5.28
CA PHE A 916 -13.67 -31.81 4.34
C PHE A 916 -13.87 -32.23 2.88
N ASN A 917 -13.58 -33.48 2.55
CA ASN A 917 -13.78 -34.07 1.23
C ASN A 917 -15.27 -34.15 0.92
N TRP A 918 -16.10 -34.53 1.90
CA TRP A 918 -17.56 -34.48 1.74
C TRP A 918 -18.08 -33.07 1.48
N LEU A 919 -17.61 -32.08 2.25
CA LEU A 919 -17.96 -30.67 2.03
C LEU A 919 -17.48 -30.16 0.66
N THR A 920 -16.29 -30.56 0.22
CA THR A 920 -15.67 -30.06 -1.01
C THR A 920 -16.22 -30.75 -2.26
N LEU A 921 -16.24 -32.08 -2.28
CA LEU A 921 -16.53 -32.90 -3.46
C LEU A 921 -18.03 -33.20 -3.58
N SER A 922 -18.67 -33.64 -2.49
CA SER A 922 -20.09 -34.07 -2.51
C SER A 922 -21.05 -32.88 -2.36
N LYS A 923 -20.88 -32.07 -1.31
CA LYS A 923 -21.75 -30.91 -1.03
C LYS A 923 -21.40 -29.67 -1.85
N LYS A 924 -20.19 -29.62 -2.43
CA LYS A 924 -19.64 -28.45 -3.16
C LYS A 924 -19.77 -27.15 -2.36
N ASN A 925 -19.61 -27.23 -1.04
CA ASN A 925 -19.81 -26.13 -0.10
C ASN A 925 -18.52 -25.36 0.23
N ILE A 926 -17.40 -25.66 -0.44
CA ILE A 926 -16.12 -25.00 -0.21
C ILE A 926 -15.77 -24.09 -1.41
N SER A 927 -15.48 -22.82 -1.14
CA SER A 927 -15.04 -21.86 -2.16
C SER A 927 -13.52 -21.87 -2.33
N GLU A 928 -12.78 -21.97 -1.24
CA GLU A 928 -11.32 -22.10 -1.22
C GLU A 928 -10.87 -22.84 0.05
N TYR A 929 -9.88 -23.73 -0.07
CA TYR A 929 -9.17 -24.29 1.09
C TYR A 929 -7.69 -24.54 0.80
N CYS A 930 -6.89 -24.59 1.87
CA CYS A 930 -5.50 -24.98 1.84
C CYS A 930 -5.16 -25.77 3.12
N LEU A 931 -4.84 -27.05 2.95
CA LEU A 931 -4.30 -27.94 3.96
C LEU A 931 -2.78 -28.00 3.79
N TYR A 932 -2.04 -27.80 4.87
CA TYR A 932 -0.58 -27.95 4.82
C TYR A 932 0.05 -28.36 6.14
N THR A 933 1.21 -29.01 6.05
CA THR A 933 2.13 -29.28 7.15
C THR A 933 3.42 -28.49 6.94
N ILE A 934 4.19 -28.30 8.01
CA ILE A 934 5.49 -27.61 7.96
C ILE A 934 6.60 -28.66 7.90
N ILE A 935 7.47 -28.54 6.91
CA ILE A 935 8.66 -29.40 6.75
C ILE A 935 9.89 -28.72 7.39
N ARG A 936 10.05 -27.43 7.15
CA ARG A 936 11.21 -26.65 7.60
C ARG A 936 10.79 -25.26 8.06
N GLU A 937 11.44 -24.74 9.10
CA GLU A 937 11.27 -23.36 9.58
C GLU A 937 12.59 -22.58 9.48
N HIS A 938 12.53 -21.41 8.84
CA HIS A 938 13.58 -20.41 8.80
C HIS A 938 13.15 -19.21 9.66
N ARG A 939 13.90 -18.91 10.72
CA ARG A 939 13.63 -17.75 11.59
C ARG A 939 14.72 -16.69 11.41
N LEU A 940 14.30 -15.46 11.20
CA LEU A 940 15.19 -14.31 11.13
C LEU A 940 14.88 -13.34 12.26
N TYR A 941 15.92 -12.98 13.01
CA TYR A 941 15.93 -11.88 13.96
C TYR A 941 17.12 -10.97 13.62
N ASN A 942 16.86 -9.96 12.80
CA ASN A 942 17.86 -9.00 12.35
C ASN A 942 17.73 -7.71 13.15
N PHE A 943 18.23 -7.73 14.38
CA PHE A 943 18.15 -6.60 15.32
C PHE A 943 19.31 -5.61 15.22
N GLU A 944 20.15 -5.72 14.19
CA GLU A 944 21.29 -4.82 13.98
C GLU A 944 21.09 -3.84 12.83
N ARG A 945 20.06 -4.07 12.00
CA ARG A 945 19.79 -3.31 10.77
C ARG A 945 18.46 -2.56 10.89
N ASN A 946 18.22 -1.59 9.99
CA ASN A 946 16.99 -0.81 9.92
C ASN A 946 16.66 -0.17 11.28
N ILE A 947 17.69 0.36 11.93
CA ILE A 947 17.61 1.00 13.23
C ILE A 947 18.09 2.42 13.08
N GLU A 948 17.35 3.35 13.69
CA GLU A 948 17.71 4.75 13.79
C GLU A 948 17.68 5.20 15.26
N GLN A 949 18.61 6.08 15.64
CA GLN A 949 18.57 6.73 16.95
C GLN A 949 17.76 8.02 16.85
N LYS A 950 16.78 8.17 17.74
CA LYS A 950 15.89 9.33 17.81
C LYS A 950 15.75 9.75 19.27
N GLU A 951 16.25 10.94 19.61
CA GLU A 951 16.04 11.59 20.92
C GLU A 951 16.37 10.64 22.11
N GLY A 952 17.48 9.90 22.04
CA GLY A 952 17.90 8.96 23.08
C GLY A 952 17.22 7.57 23.05
N SER A 953 16.30 7.33 22.10
CA SER A 953 15.61 6.04 21.90
C SER A 953 15.95 5.39 20.55
N THR A 954 15.80 4.07 20.45
CA THR A 954 16.03 3.30 19.21
C THR A 954 14.69 2.99 18.54
N ALA A 955 14.56 3.30 17.24
CA ALA A 955 13.36 3.03 16.45
C ALA A 955 13.68 2.21 15.19
N TRP A 956 12.71 1.41 14.73
CA TRP A 956 12.82 0.71 13.44
C TRP A 956 12.60 1.67 12.27
N ASN A 957 13.50 1.65 11.29
CA ASN A 957 13.42 2.44 10.08
C ASN A 957 13.38 1.50 8.86
N LEU A 958 12.16 1.13 8.46
CA LEU A 958 11.93 0.40 7.20
C LEU A 958 11.54 1.38 6.10
N ASP A 959 12.38 1.49 5.07
CA ASP A 959 12.11 2.28 3.86
C ASP A 959 11.86 1.38 2.64
N ILE A 960 10.80 1.70 1.90
CA ILE A 960 10.39 0.95 0.71
C ILE A 960 11.44 0.99 -0.41
N SER A 961 12.10 2.14 -0.60
CA SER A 961 13.12 2.30 -1.65
C SER A 961 14.33 1.42 -1.37
N GLN A 962 14.74 1.35 -0.11
CA GLN A 962 15.82 0.44 0.32
C GLN A 962 15.44 -1.04 0.11
N PHE A 963 14.19 -1.42 0.37
CA PHE A 963 13.70 -2.77 0.15
C PHE A 963 13.69 -3.15 -1.34
N ILE A 964 13.23 -2.24 -2.21
CA ILE A 964 13.19 -2.45 -3.66
C ILE A 964 14.59 -2.71 -4.20
N ASN A 965 15.52 -1.80 -3.94
CA ASN A 965 16.89 -1.92 -4.40
C ASN A 965 17.54 -3.21 -3.89
N TYR A 966 17.36 -3.52 -2.61
CA TYR A 966 17.88 -4.76 -2.03
C TYR A 966 17.32 -6.00 -2.74
N SER A 967 16.02 -6.02 -3.00
CA SER A 967 15.37 -7.14 -3.67
C SER A 967 15.83 -7.29 -5.11
N GLU A 968 15.98 -6.18 -5.85
CA GLU A 968 16.49 -6.18 -7.22
C GLU A 968 17.95 -6.66 -7.27
N GLU A 969 18.79 -6.23 -6.32
CA GLU A 969 20.16 -6.73 -6.19
C GLU A 969 20.22 -8.24 -5.92
N VAL A 970 19.34 -8.75 -5.06
CA VAL A 970 19.22 -10.18 -4.75
C VAL A 970 18.73 -10.99 -5.96
N ILE A 971 17.74 -10.48 -6.68
CA ILE A 971 17.11 -11.20 -7.80
C ILE A 971 17.99 -11.17 -9.07
N PHE A 972 18.68 -10.05 -9.35
CA PHE A 972 19.33 -9.83 -10.65
C PHE A 972 20.86 -9.72 -10.61
N SER A 973 21.50 -9.44 -9.46
CA SER A 973 22.94 -9.24 -9.38
C SER A 973 23.71 -10.50 -8.93
N SER A 974 24.96 -10.65 -9.37
CA SER A 974 25.89 -11.70 -8.88
C SER A 974 26.79 -11.21 -7.75
N LYS A 975 26.63 -9.96 -7.30
CA LYS A 975 27.35 -9.45 -6.13
C LYS A 975 26.59 -9.96 -4.92
N ASN A 976 27.22 -10.78 -4.08
CA ASN A 976 26.66 -11.19 -2.80
C ASN A 976 26.16 -9.95 -2.06
N SER A 977 24.84 -9.77 -1.97
CA SER A 977 24.26 -8.70 -1.18
C SER A 977 24.87 -8.79 0.22
N LYS A 978 25.45 -7.69 0.71
CA LYS A 978 26.27 -7.66 1.95
C LYS A 978 25.43 -7.81 3.23
N ILE A 979 24.40 -8.66 3.22
CA ILE A 979 23.62 -9.00 4.42
C ILE A 979 24.15 -10.31 4.97
N LEU A 980 24.87 -10.21 6.10
CA LEU A 980 25.39 -11.36 6.85
C LEU A 980 24.33 -12.03 7.73
N ALA A 981 23.12 -11.48 7.82
CA ALA A 981 22.06 -12.03 8.66
C ALA A 981 21.71 -13.45 8.22
N LYS A 982 21.90 -14.41 9.13
CA LYS A 982 21.63 -15.83 8.89
C LYS A 982 20.27 -16.18 9.45
N TYR A 983 19.55 -17.03 8.73
CA TYR A 983 18.38 -17.69 9.27
C TYR A 983 18.81 -18.73 10.29
N ILE A 984 18.08 -18.80 11.41
CA ILE A 984 18.08 -19.97 12.27
C ILE A 984 17.16 -20.99 11.61
N ASN A 985 17.73 -22.07 11.09
CA ASN A 985 17.01 -23.12 10.39
C ASN A 985 16.67 -24.25 11.35
N ARG A 986 15.46 -24.77 11.26
CA ARG A 986 15.00 -25.98 11.96
C ARG A 986 14.28 -26.88 10.97
N GLU A 987 14.74 -28.12 10.85
CA GLU A 987 14.05 -29.16 10.09
C GLU A 987 13.16 -29.94 11.05
N TYR A 988 11.89 -30.12 10.67
CA TYR A 988 11.03 -31.05 11.39
C TYR A 988 11.44 -32.46 10.97
N MET A 989 11.62 -33.37 11.94
CA MET A 989 12.00 -34.73 11.63
C MET A 989 10.95 -35.40 10.74
N LYS A 990 11.39 -36.20 9.78
CA LYS A 990 10.50 -37.13 9.08
C LYS A 990 10.22 -38.32 9.99
N TYR A 991 9.03 -38.89 9.86
CA TYR A 991 8.69 -40.16 10.52
C TYR A 991 9.67 -41.25 10.08
N ARG A 992 10.17 -42.03 11.05
CA ARG A 992 10.98 -43.24 10.83
C ARG A 992 10.20 -44.41 11.42
N LYS A 993 10.12 -45.54 10.72
CA LYS A 993 9.34 -46.74 11.12
C LYS A 993 9.94 -47.52 12.30
N GLU A 994 10.90 -46.97 13.04
CA GLU A 994 11.57 -47.67 14.16
C GLU A 994 10.64 -47.81 15.37
N GLU A 995 10.94 -48.79 16.22
CA GLU A 995 10.08 -49.56 17.14
C GLU A 995 9.48 -48.78 18.35
N ASP A 996 9.52 -47.45 18.35
CA ASP A 996 9.37 -46.59 19.55
C ASP A 996 8.01 -45.86 19.73
N PHE A 997 6.93 -46.23 19.01
CA PHE A 997 5.73 -45.36 18.95
C PHE A 997 4.43 -45.98 19.45
N ASN A 998 4.51 -47.05 20.23
CA ASN A 998 3.33 -47.57 20.90
C ASN A 998 2.78 -46.52 21.92
N PRO A 999 1.47 -46.53 22.23
CA PRO A 999 0.86 -45.66 23.24
C PRO A 999 1.48 -45.78 24.66
N HIS A 1000 2.32 -46.78 24.90
CA HIS A 1000 2.93 -47.07 26.19
C HIS A 1000 4.38 -46.57 26.32
N HIS A 1001 4.97 -46.01 25.26
CA HIS A 1001 6.34 -45.51 25.29
C HIS A 1001 6.45 -44.30 26.23
N ALA A 1002 7.49 -44.24 27.06
CA ALA A 1002 7.65 -43.21 28.09
C ALA A 1002 7.60 -41.78 27.53
N ASP A 1003 8.31 -41.48 26.43
CA ASP A 1003 8.25 -40.17 25.78
C ASP A 1003 6.84 -39.81 25.26
N PHE A 1004 6.06 -40.80 24.80
CA PHE A 1004 4.69 -40.56 24.34
C PHE A 1004 3.77 -40.28 25.53
N LEU A 1005 3.89 -41.05 26.62
CA LEU A 1005 3.15 -40.82 27.85
C LEU A 1005 3.47 -39.45 28.45
N ASP A 1006 4.73 -39.02 28.42
CA ASP A 1006 5.14 -37.68 28.82
C ASP A 1006 4.46 -36.61 27.96
N LEU A 1007 4.50 -36.76 26.63
CA LEU A 1007 3.87 -35.83 25.71
C LEU A 1007 2.34 -35.79 25.87
N ALA A 1008 1.68 -36.95 25.97
CA ALA A 1008 0.24 -37.10 26.09
C ALA A 1008 -0.29 -36.67 27.46
N SER A 1009 0.57 -36.62 28.48
CA SER A 1009 0.19 -36.12 29.80
C SER A 1009 -0.10 -34.62 29.81
N PHE A 1010 0.51 -33.84 28.90
CA PHE A 1010 0.39 -32.39 28.87
C PHE A 1010 -0.96 -31.89 28.36
N TYR A 1011 -1.44 -30.82 28.98
CA TYR A 1011 -2.49 -30.01 28.40
C TYR A 1011 -1.95 -29.04 27.34
N PRO A 1012 -2.70 -28.75 26.27
CA PRO A 1012 -2.25 -27.84 25.21
C PRO A 1012 -1.81 -26.45 25.69
N GLU A 1013 -2.33 -25.93 26.81
CA GLU A 1013 -1.92 -24.63 27.36
C GLU A 1013 -0.64 -24.70 28.22
N GLU A 1014 -0.35 -25.83 28.89
CA GLU A 1014 0.86 -25.99 29.71
C GLU A 1014 2.13 -25.82 28.87
N ILE A 1015 2.18 -26.47 27.71
CA ILE A 1015 3.31 -26.39 26.78
C ILE A 1015 3.40 -25.04 26.05
N LYS A 1016 2.39 -24.16 26.14
CA LYS A 1016 2.38 -22.84 25.48
C LYS A 1016 2.96 -21.71 26.34
N ASN A 1017 3.20 -21.94 27.63
CA ASN A 1017 3.76 -20.90 28.51
C ASN A 1017 4.74 -21.44 29.56
N LEU A 1018 5.92 -21.83 29.10
CA LEU A 1018 7.01 -22.37 29.92
C LEU A 1018 7.92 -21.31 30.54
N LYS A 1019 7.55 -20.03 30.42
CA LYS A 1019 8.44 -18.90 30.72
C LYS A 1019 9.03 -18.95 32.13
N PHE A 1020 8.27 -19.46 33.10
CA PHE A 1020 8.66 -19.52 34.51
C PHE A 1020 8.57 -20.94 35.10
N VAL A 1021 8.50 -21.97 34.25
CA VAL A 1021 8.37 -23.37 34.69
C VAL A 1021 9.59 -23.80 35.53
N GLY A 1022 9.32 -24.63 36.54
CA GLY A 1022 10.28 -25.04 37.56
C GLY A 1022 10.59 -23.97 38.61
N ASN A 1023 9.67 -23.03 38.87
CA ASN A 1023 9.76 -22.09 40.00
C ASN A 1023 9.03 -22.58 41.25
N LEU A 1024 7.98 -23.39 41.07
CA LEU A 1024 7.19 -23.97 42.15
C LEU A 1024 7.40 -25.49 42.16
N PRO A 1025 7.30 -26.17 43.32
CA PRO A 1025 7.44 -27.63 43.41
C PRO A 1025 6.52 -28.38 42.44
N LYS A 1026 5.29 -27.88 42.25
CA LYS A 1026 4.30 -28.44 41.32
C LYS A 1026 4.71 -28.38 39.84
N ASP A 1027 5.64 -27.50 39.46
CA ASP A 1027 6.09 -27.32 38.07
C ASP A 1027 7.37 -28.12 37.76
N GLU A 1028 7.95 -28.83 38.74
CA GLU A 1028 9.19 -29.58 38.54
C GLU A 1028 9.00 -30.77 37.62
N ASN A 1029 7.91 -31.52 37.78
CA ASN A 1029 7.59 -32.65 36.91
C ASN A 1029 7.46 -32.19 35.44
N LEU A 1030 6.74 -31.09 35.20
CA LEU A 1030 6.59 -30.48 33.87
C LEU A 1030 7.94 -30.06 33.28
N TYR A 1031 8.81 -29.45 34.09
CA TYR A 1031 10.17 -29.09 33.67
C TYR A 1031 10.99 -30.32 33.25
N HIS A 1032 10.99 -31.38 34.07
CA HIS A 1032 11.74 -32.60 33.81
C HIS A 1032 11.26 -33.32 32.55
N LYS A 1033 9.95 -33.50 32.37
CA LYS A 1033 9.38 -34.11 31.17
C LYS A 1033 9.76 -33.34 29.90
N ILE A 1034 9.64 -32.02 29.90
CA ILE A 1034 10.01 -31.19 28.74
C ILE A 1034 11.51 -31.24 28.49
N LYS A 1035 12.33 -31.20 29.54
CA LYS A 1035 13.78 -31.32 29.43
C LYS A 1035 14.18 -32.64 28.78
N ASN A 1036 13.58 -33.76 29.23
CA ASN A 1036 13.79 -35.10 28.69
C ASN A 1036 13.41 -35.18 27.21
N LEU A 1037 12.22 -34.68 26.84
CA LEU A 1037 11.78 -34.66 25.44
C LEU A 1037 12.72 -33.85 24.54
N ILE A 1038 13.28 -32.74 25.02
CA ILE A 1038 14.27 -31.96 24.27
C ILE A 1038 15.59 -32.73 24.16
N SER A 1039 16.08 -33.39 25.23
CA SER A 1039 17.34 -34.16 25.20
C SER A 1039 17.25 -35.38 24.29
N HIS A 1040 16.09 -36.05 24.24
CA HIS A 1040 15.80 -37.13 23.28
C HIS A 1040 15.52 -36.63 21.85
N ARG A 1041 15.69 -35.31 21.59
CA ARG A 1041 15.42 -34.67 20.30
C ARG A 1041 13.98 -34.88 19.81
N LYS A 1042 13.00 -34.95 20.71
CA LYS A 1042 11.56 -35.13 20.40
C LYS A 1042 10.78 -33.81 20.31
N GLY A 1043 11.45 -32.67 20.44
CA GLY A 1043 10.86 -31.34 20.28
C GLY A 1043 11.87 -30.23 20.52
N PHE A 1044 11.40 -28.99 20.49
CA PHE A 1044 12.26 -27.81 20.66
C PHE A 1044 11.54 -26.64 21.33
N LEU A 1045 12.29 -25.61 21.74
CA LEU A 1045 11.73 -24.42 22.39
C LEU A 1045 11.57 -23.25 21.43
N LYS A 1046 10.46 -22.54 21.57
CA LYS A 1046 10.08 -21.40 20.74
C LYS A 1046 9.75 -20.19 21.59
N LEU A 1047 10.49 -19.11 21.34
CA LEU A 1047 10.23 -17.82 21.97
C LEU A 1047 9.14 -17.04 21.22
N LYS A 1048 8.20 -16.51 22.00
CA LYS A 1048 7.27 -15.47 21.57
C LYS A 1048 7.72 -14.15 22.18
N LEU A 1049 8.24 -13.26 21.33
CA LEU A 1049 8.73 -11.94 21.76
C LEU A 1049 7.59 -10.91 21.81
N SER A 1050 7.67 -9.97 22.74
CA SER A 1050 6.82 -8.78 22.90
C SER A 1050 7.65 -7.52 23.09
N LYS A 1051 6.98 -6.35 23.11
CA LYS A 1051 7.60 -5.05 23.38
C LYS A 1051 8.72 -4.64 22.41
N LEU A 1052 8.77 -5.23 21.22
CA LEU A 1052 9.73 -4.89 20.16
C LEU A 1052 9.28 -3.72 19.27
N GLN A 1053 8.14 -3.05 19.49
CA GLN A 1053 7.60 -2.03 18.56
C GLN A 1053 7.42 -2.54 17.11
N LEU A 1054 7.11 -3.84 16.95
CA LEU A 1054 6.76 -4.47 15.68
C LEU A 1054 5.27 -4.83 15.73
N ASP A 1055 4.44 -3.82 15.53
CA ASP A 1055 3.02 -3.81 15.91
C ASP A 1055 2.09 -4.35 14.82
N GLN A 1056 2.59 -4.48 13.58
CA GLN A 1056 1.87 -4.99 12.41
C GLN A 1056 2.46 -6.32 11.92
N LYS A 1057 1.64 -7.14 11.25
CA LYS A 1057 2.03 -8.46 10.75
C LYS A 1057 1.26 -8.80 9.48
N VAL A 1058 1.97 -9.28 8.47
CA VAL A 1058 1.39 -9.82 7.23
C VAL A 1058 1.84 -11.27 7.08
N VAL A 1059 0.93 -12.12 6.62
CA VAL A 1059 1.22 -13.51 6.29
C VAL A 1059 0.85 -13.79 4.85
N PHE A 1060 1.77 -14.45 4.14
CA PHE A 1060 1.55 -14.99 2.81
C PHE A 1060 1.64 -16.52 2.88
N ILE A 1061 0.73 -17.24 2.24
CA ILE A 1061 0.86 -18.67 1.96
C ILE A 1061 0.89 -18.84 0.45
N LEU A 1062 1.95 -19.48 -0.01
CA LEU A 1062 2.29 -19.71 -1.41
C LEU A 1062 2.27 -21.23 -1.59
N PRO A 1063 1.13 -21.86 -1.93
CA PRO A 1063 1.02 -23.32 -1.95
C PRO A 1063 1.96 -23.96 -2.99
N SER A 1064 2.16 -23.35 -4.16
CA SER A 1064 3.01 -23.91 -5.21
C SER A 1064 4.18 -22.99 -5.53
N VAL A 1065 5.38 -23.34 -5.04
CA VAL A 1065 6.62 -22.58 -5.27
C VAL A 1065 7.67 -23.47 -5.93
N LYS A 1066 8.28 -22.98 -7.01
CA LYS A 1066 9.41 -23.68 -7.64
C LYS A 1066 10.62 -23.68 -6.71
N SER A 1067 11.32 -24.81 -6.60
CA SER A 1067 12.55 -24.93 -5.81
C SER A 1067 13.58 -23.83 -6.11
N SER A 1068 13.73 -23.45 -7.39
CA SER A 1068 14.62 -22.37 -7.83
C SER A 1068 14.26 -20.99 -7.27
N ALA A 1069 13.03 -20.77 -6.80
CA ALA A 1069 12.56 -19.49 -6.26
C ALA A 1069 12.77 -19.38 -4.73
N VAL A 1070 12.90 -20.50 -4.01
CA VAL A 1070 12.94 -20.51 -2.53
C VAL A 1070 14.12 -19.70 -2.00
N LYS A 1071 15.34 -19.98 -2.47
CA LYS A 1071 16.54 -19.26 -2.00
C LYS A 1071 16.48 -17.76 -2.30
N PRO A 1072 16.18 -17.29 -3.52
CA PRO A 1072 15.97 -15.87 -3.79
C PRO A 1072 14.91 -15.22 -2.90
N LEU A 1073 13.78 -15.90 -2.64
CA LEU A 1073 12.74 -15.38 -1.75
C LEU A 1073 13.25 -15.26 -0.31
N LEU A 1074 13.91 -16.30 0.23
CA LEU A 1074 14.52 -16.24 1.56
C LEU A 1074 15.49 -15.07 1.67
N ASP A 1075 16.32 -14.86 0.65
CA ASP A 1075 17.28 -13.76 0.61
C ASP A 1075 16.57 -12.40 0.56
N VAL A 1076 15.56 -12.20 -0.30
CA VAL A 1076 14.74 -10.97 -0.33
C VAL A 1076 14.19 -10.61 1.05
N PHE A 1077 13.67 -11.60 1.79
CA PHE A 1077 13.08 -11.35 3.11
C PHE A 1077 14.11 -11.11 4.22
N LYS A 1078 15.43 -11.30 3.99
CA LYS A 1078 16.48 -10.90 4.94
C LYS A 1078 16.54 -9.40 5.20
N PHE A 1079 15.90 -8.59 4.36
CA PHE A 1079 15.77 -7.16 4.55
C PHE A 1079 15.09 -6.80 5.88
N PHE A 1080 14.06 -7.55 6.28
CA PHE A 1080 13.22 -7.20 7.43
C PHE A 1080 13.84 -7.61 8.77
N ASN A 1081 13.44 -6.92 9.85
CA ASN A 1081 13.99 -7.15 11.19
C ASN A 1081 13.52 -8.47 11.84
N LYS A 1082 12.34 -8.94 11.47
CA LYS A 1082 11.77 -10.18 11.99
C LYS A 1082 10.95 -10.86 10.92
N VAL A 1083 11.36 -12.07 10.55
CA VAL A 1083 10.68 -12.90 9.54
C VAL A 1083 10.64 -14.34 10.00
N LYS A 1084 9.56 -15.04 9.65
CA LYS A 1084 9.51 -16.50 9.68
C LYS A 1084 9.06 -17.01 8.33
N VAL A 1085 9.85 -17.87 7.72
CA VAL A 1085 9.49 -18.58 6.50
C VAL A 1085 9.37 -20.06 6.84
N TYR A 1086 8.25 -20.66 6.48
CA TYR A 1086 8.03 -22.10 6.60
C TYR A 1086 8.02 -22.70 5.19
N GLU A 1087 8.82 -23.72 4.96
CA GLU A 1087 8.63 -24.62 3.82
C GLU A 1087 7.50 -25.59 4.19
N ILE A 1088 6.52 -25.69 3.31
CA ILE A 1088 5.27 -26.41 3.55
C ILE A 1088 4.97 -27.37 2.40
N GLU A 1089 4.27 -28.46 2.70
CA GLU A 1089 3.67 -29.38 1.72
C GLU A 1089 2.20 -29.60 2.08
N GLY A 1090 1.41 -30.07 1.12
CA GLY A 1090 0.00 -30.38 1.34
C GLY A 1090 -0.83 -30.25 0.08
N GLU A 1091 -2.04 -29.72 0.24
CA GLU A 1091 -3.01 -29.60 -0.84
C GLU A 1091 -3.86 -28.33 -0.72
N TYR A 1092 -4.42 -27.90 -1.84
CA TYR A 1092 -5.30 -26.75 -1.88
C TYR A 1092 -6.32 -26.90 -3.00
N TYR A 1093 -7.45 -26.23 -2.82
CA TYR A 1093 -8.54 -26.22 -3.77
C TYR A 1093 -9.11 -24.81 -3.87
N LEU A 1094 -9.47 -24.44 -5.09
CA LEU A 1094 -10.26 -23.26 -5.40
C LEU A 1094 -11.48 -23.77 -6.17
N HIS A 1095 -12.65 -23.17 -5.98
CA HIS A 1095 -13.91 -23.62 -6.58
C HIS A 1095 -13.89 -23.81 -8.11
N SER A 1096 -12.97 -23.14 -8.81
CA SER A 1096 -12.80 -23.32 -10.25
C SER A 1096 -11.92 -24.50 -10.65
N PHE A 1097 -11.39 -25.27 -9.70
CA PHE A 1097 -10.60 -26.46 -9.99
C PHE A 1097 -11.54 -27.66 -10.13
N LEU A 1098 -11.24 -28.55 -11.08
CA LEU A 1098 -11.95 -29.82 -11.21
C LEU A 1098 -11.63 -30.76 -10.04
N GLU A 1099 -10.39 -30.68 -9.55
CA GLU A 1099 -9.86 -31.56 -8.51
C GLU A 1099 -8.99 -30.77 -7.52
N VAL A 1100 -8.79 -31.35 -6.34
CA VAL A 1100 -7.84 -30.87 -5.34
C VAL A 1100 -6.42 -30.94 -5.91
N LYS A 1101 -5.62 -29.88 -5.70
CA LYS A 1101 -4.21 -29.85 -6.14
C LYS A 1101 -3.28 -30.10 -4.97
N THR A 1102 -2.43 -31.11 -5.09
CA THR A 1102 -1.34 -31.39 -4.16
C THR A 1102 -0.09 -30.59 -4.51
N PHE A 1103 0.76 -30.33 -3.52
CA PHE A 1103 2.06 -29.69 -3.69
C PHE A 1103 3.08 -30.22 -2.68
N GLU A 1104 4.28 -30.50 -3.17
CA GLU A 1104 5.42 -30.93 -2.34
C GLU A 1104 6.21 -29.76 -1.75
N LEU A 1105 6.08 -28.57 -2.36
CA LEU A 1105 6.82 -27.38 -1.94
C LEU A 1105 6.01 -26.09 -2.11
N GLY A 1106 5.67 -25.53 -0.98
CA GLY A 1106 5.11 -24.19 -0.81
C GLY A 1106 5.86 -23.41 0.26
N LEU A 1107 5.48 -22.14 0.45
CA LEU A 1107 6.05 -21.27 1.48
C LEU A 1107 4.95 -20.57 2.29
N CYS A 1108 5.07 -20.57 3.63
CA CYS A 1108 4.30 -19.68 4.51
C CYS A 1108 5.24 -18.61 5.09
N ILE A 1109 5.07 -17.36 4.68
CA ILE A 1109 5.95 -16.23 5.00
C ILE A 1109 5.24 -15.30 5.96
N LYS A 1110 5.84 -15.05 7.14
CA LYS A 1110 5.32 -14.13 8.17
C LYS A 1110 6.31 -12.99 8.35
N ILE A 1111 5.85 -11.77 8.13
CA ILE A 1111 6.65 -10.55 8.24
C ILE A 1111 6.04 -9.68 9.32
N TRP A 1112 6.88 -9.10 10.18
CA TRP A 1112 6.46 -8.15 11.19
C TRP A 1112 7.00 -6.76 10.84
N PHE A 1113 6.12 -5.76 10.89
CA PHE A 1113 6.44 -4.37 10.60
C PHE A 1113 6.28 -3.52 11.86
N PRO A 1114 7.06 -2.43 12.02
CA PRO A 1114 6.68 -1.34 12.92
C PRO A 1114 5.36 -0.72 12.46
N ASN A 1115 4.82 0.21 13.24
CA ASN A 1115 3.60 0.90 12.83
C ASN A 1115 3.88 1.92 11.71
N ILE A 1116 3.92 1.44 10.46
CA ILE A 1116 4.13 2.20 9.23
C ILE A 1116 3.04 1.88 8.22
N ASP A 1117 2.97 2.63 7.12
CA ASP A 1117 2.21 2.21 5.95
C ASP A 1117 2.92 1.06 5.23
N ILE A 1118 2.17 -0.01 4.95
CA ILE A 1118 2.68 -1.26 4.37
C ILE A 1118 2.14 -1.52 2.97
N ASP A 1119 1.27 -0.65 2.46
CA ASP A 1119 0.67 -0.73 1.13
C ASP A 1119 1.71 -0.96 0.03
N ASN A 1120 2.74 -0.10 -0.03
CA ASN A 1120 3.78 -0.10 -1.04
C ASN A 1120 4.69 -1.34 -0.91
N PHE A 1121 4.91 -1.82 0.31
CA PHE A 1121 5.64 -3.08 0.55
C PHE A 1121 4.86 -4.27 0.01
N ILE A 1122 3.56 -4.34 0.30
CA ILE A 1122 2.68 -5.41 -0.19
C ILE A 1122 2.60 -5.37 -1.71
N GLU A 1123 2.49 -4.18 -2.30
CA GLU A 1123 2.45 -4.02 -3.74
C GLU A 1123 3.71 -4.55 -4.40
N TYR A 1124 4.89 -4.18 -3.90
CA TYR A 1124 6.14 -4.65 -4.46
C TYR A 1124 6.39 -6.15 -4.22
N ILE A 1125 6.02 -6.68 -3.04
CA ILE A 1125 6.08 -8.13 -2.76
C ILE A 1125 5.21 -8.91 -3.76
N SER A 1126 4.04 -8.40 -4.13
CA SER A 1126 3.18 -9.05 -5.12
C SER A 1126 3.83 -9.11 -6.52
N GLU A 1127 4.64 -8.10 -6.89
CA GLU A 1127 5.42 -8.12 -8.13
C GLU A 1127 6.52 -9.19 -8.07
N ILE A 1128 7.17 -9.37 -6.91
CA ILE A 1128 8.18 -10.42 -6.71
C ILE A 1128 7.53 -11.80 -6.90
N PHE A 1129 6.35 -12.03 -6.32
CA PHE A 1129 5.62 -13.30 -6.50
C PHE A 1129 5.22 -13.54 -7.96
N ALA A 1130 4.72 -12.51 -8.66
CA ALA A 1130 4.42 -12.59 -10.08
C ALA A 1130 5.68 -12.91 -10.91
N TYR A 1131 6.83 -12.33 -10.55
CA TYR A 1131 8.11 -12.64 -11.19
C TYR A 1131 8.49 -14.11 -10.99
N PHE A 1132 8.24 -14.72 -9.84
CA PHE A 1132 8.51 -16.15 -9.63
C PHE A 1132 7.42 -17.10 -10.19
N ASN A 1133 6.39 -16.57 -10.88
CA ASN A 1133 5.20 -17.29 -11.37
C ASN A 1133 4.41 -17.96 -10.24
N ILE A 1134 4.24 -17.26 -9.13
CA ILE A 1134 3.40 -17.70 -8.02
C ILE A 1134 2.02 -17.07 -8.23
N ASP A 1135 1.13 -17.81 -8.88
CA ASP A 1135 -0.17 -17.30 -9.33
C ASP A 1135 -1.20 -17.22 -8.17
N HIS A 1136 -1.25 -18.26 -7.34
CA HIS A 1136 -2.16 -18.33 -6.20
C HIS A 1136 -1.44 -17.91 -4.92
N VAL A 1137 -1.86 -16.79 -4.34
CA VAL A 1137 -1.29 -16.25 -3.11
C VAL A 1137 -2.41 -16.09 -2.10
N PHE A 1138 -2.34 -16.81 -0.99
CA PHE A 1138 -3.20 -16.54 0.15
C PHE A 1138 -2.55 -15.48 1.04
N MET A 1139 -3.28 -14.43 1.39
CA MET A 1139 -2.76 -13.34 2.22
C MET A 1139 -3.74 -13.00 3.34
N TYR A 1140 -3.22 -12.88 4.55
CA TYR A 1140 -3.99 -12.42 5.73
C TYR A 1140 -3.08 -11.62 6.68
N THR A 1141 -3.65 -10.68 7.43
CA THR A 1141 -2.92 -9.96 8.49
C THR A 1141 -3.01 -10.73 9.82
N LYS A 1142 -4.24 -11.14 10.20
CA LYS A 1142 -4.48 -11.91 11.43
C LYS A 1142 -5.87 -12.58 11.44
N PHE A 1143 -6.00 -13.71 12.15
CA PHE A 1143 -7.28 -14.31 12.52
C PHE A 1143 -7.61 -14.07 14.00
N HIS A 1144 -8.89 -13.99 14.35
CA HIS A 1144 -9.45 -13.98 15.70
C HIS A 1144 -9.36 -15.37 16.33
N GLU A 1145 -9.15 -15.44 17.65
CA GLU A 1145 -9.20 -16.72 18.37
C GLU A 1145 -10.66 -17.07 18.65
N GLY A 1146 -11.11 -18.25 18.24
CA GLY A 1146 -12.49 -18.69 18.44
C GLY A 1146 -12.76 -19.26 19.83
N LYS A 1147 -12.11 -18.74 20.88
CA LYS A 1147 -12.21 -19.31 22.24
C LYS A 1147 -13.63 -19.24 22.82
N LYS A 1148 -14.30 -18.11 22.66
CA LYS A 1148 -15.69 -17.94 23.10
C LYS A 1148 -16.60 -18.91 22.37
N TYR A 1149 -16.45 -18.96 21.04
CA TYR A 1149 -17.20 -19.87 20.19
C TYR A 1149 -17.00 -21.36 20.57
N LEU A 1150 -15.78 -21.77 20.89
CA LEU A 1150 -15.50 -23.12 21.38
C LEU A 1150 -16.16 -23.39 22.75
N LYS A 1151 -16.22 -22.40 23.65
CA LYS A 1151 -16.89 -22.54 24.95
C LYS A 1151 -18.40 -22.76 24.76
N ASP A 1152 -19.01 -21.99 23.85
CA ASP A 1152 -20.44 -22.07 23.54
C ASP A 1152 -20.78 -23.41 22.85
N LEU A 1153 -19.92 -23.90 21.95
CA LEU A 1153 -20.14 -25.15 21.18
C LEU A 1153 -20.07 -26.43 22.04
N PHE A 1154 -19.24 -26.41 23.09
CA PHE A 1154 -18.94 -27.56 23.96
C PHE A 1154 -19.38 -27.37 25.42
N GLU A 1155 -20.44 -26.59 25.66
CA GLU A 1155 -21.19 -26.54 26.92
C GLU A 1155 -20.33 -26.17 28.16
N GLU A 1156 -19.55 -25.09 28.06
CA GLU A 1156 -18.75 -24.51 29.15
C GLU A 1156 -17.63 -25.37 29.78
N ARG A 1157 -17.38 -26.60 29.32
CA ARG A 1157 -16.23 -27.40 29.80
C ARG A 1157 -14.89 -26.69 29.56
N ASP A 1158 -13.95 -26.82 30.49
CA ASP A 1158 -12.67 -26.14 30.37
C ASP A 1158 -11.73 -26.90 29.43
N LEU A 1159 -11.84 -26.60 28.13
CA LEU A 1159 -10.95 -27.12 27.09
C LEU A 1159 -9.44 -26.89 27.39
N ARG A 1160 -9.08 -26.05 28.36
CA ARG A 1160 -7.67 -25.87 28.76
C ARG A 1160 -7.18 -26.97 29.68
N ASN A 1161 -8.07 -27.54 30.50
CA ASN A 1161 -7.74 -28.47 31.58
C ASN A 1161 -8.31 -29.87 31.38
N ASP A 1162 -9.23 -30.07 30.43
CA ASP A 1162 -9.91 -31.37 30.26
C ASP A 1162 -9.63 -31.99 28.88
N TYR A 1163 -9.20 -31.19 27.89
CA TYR A 1163 -9.07 -31.63 26.51
C TYR A 1163 -7.63 -32.06 26.17
N LYS A 1164 -7.45 -33.37 25.94
CA LYS A 1164 -6.17 -34.00 25.56
C LYS A 1164 -6.27 -34.64 24.17
N PRO A 1165 -6.02 -33.88 23.08
CA PRO A 1165 -6.22 -34.36 21.71
C PRO A 1165 -5.35 -35.56 21.32
N LEU A 1166 -4.24 -35.80 22.02
CA LEU A 1166 -3.36 -36.94 21.77
C LEU A 1166 -3.93 -38.29 22.23
N LEU A 1167 -4.86 -38.27 23.18
CA LEU A 1167 -5.50 -39.48 23.71
C LEU A 1167 -6.70 -39.93 22.88
N ASN A 1168 -7.04 -39.18 21.83
CA ASN A 1168 -8.25 -39.33 21.03
C ASN A 1168 -8.03 -40.14 19.74
N PHE A 1169 -6.83 -40.69 19.54
CA PHE A 1169 -6.48 -41.56 18.42
C PHE A 1169 -6.51 -43.02 18.83
N GLU A 1170 -6.86 -43.89 17.90
CA GLU A 1170 -6.83 -45.34 18.09
C GLU A 1170 -5.51 -45.92 17.59
N TRP A 1171 -4.90 -46.82 18.36
CA TRP A 1171 -3.69 -47.51 17.94
C TRP A 1171 -4.05 -48.82 17.25
N ASN A 1172 -3.63 -49.00 16.00
CA ASN A 1172 -3.72 -50.29 15.32
C ASN A 1172 -2.48 -51.13 15.68
N PRO A 1173 -2.63 -52.22 16.47
CA PRO A 1173 -1.49 -53.02 16.90
C PRO A 1173 -0.87 -53.85 15.78
N VAL A 1174 -1.62 -54.15 14.71
CA VAL A 1174 -1.16 -54.96 13.57
C VAL A 1174 -0.27 -54.12 12.66
N ASP A 1175 -0.79 -53.00 12.20
CA ASP A 1175 -0.09 -52.12 11.26
C ASP A 1175 0.90 -51.18 11.96
N LYS A 1176 0.87 -51.13 13.29
CA LYS A 1176 1.66 -50.22 14.15
C LYS A 1176 1.52 -48.74 13.73
N ILE A 1177 0.28 -48.33 13.48
CA ILE A 1177 -0.06 -46.95 13.09
C ILE A 1177 -1.18 -46.39 13.96
N TRP A 1178 -1.19 -45.06 14.08
CA TRP A 1178 -2.32 -44.33 14.64
C TRP A 1178 -3.44 -44.19 13.60
N MET A 1179 -4.68 -44.37 14.05
CA MET A 1179 -5.89 -44.18 13.27
C MET A 1179 -6.71 -43.05 13.88
N SER A 1180 -7.37 -42.28 13.00
CA SER A 1180 -8.36 -41.29 13.44
C SER A 1180 -9.70 -41.98 13.63
N PRO A 1181 -10.54 -41.51 14.59
CA PRO A 1181 -11.89 -42.01 14.73
C PRO A 1181 -12.70 -41.79 13.44
N LYS A 1182 -13.60 -42.71 13.14
CA LYS A 1182 -14.54 -42.58 12.01
C LYS A 1182 -15.49 -41.40 12.28
N LEU A 1183 -15.70 -40.56 11.26
CA LEU A 1183 -16.69 -39.46 11.31
C LEU A 1183 -18.02 -39.83 10.67
N PHE A 1184 -18.08 -40.96 9.98
CA PHE A 1184 -19.26 -41.48 9.30
C PHE A 1184 -19.35 -42.99 9.47
N ASN A 1185 -20.56 -43.51 9.60
CA ASN A 1185 -20.81 -44.96 9.53
C ASN A 1185 -20.90 -45.42 8.06
N GLU A 1186 -21.22 -46.70 7.85
CA GLU A 1186 -21.36 -47.30 6.52
C GLU A 1186 -22.51 -46.69 5.71
N ASP A 1187 -23.58 -46.24 6.38
CA ASP A 1187 -24.71 -45.52 5.78
C ASP A 1187 -24.44 -44.01 5.56
N PHE A 1188 -23.20 -43.56 5.78
CA PHE A 1188 -22.79 -42.15 5.67
C PHE A 1188 -23.51 -41.20 6.66
N THR A 1189 -24.00 -41.71 7.78
CA THR A 1189 -24.54 -40.90 8.88
C THR A 1189 -23.41 -40.39 9.79
N PRO A 1190 -23.47 -39.13 10.28
CA PRO A 1190 -22.43 -38.56 11.12
C PRO A 1190 -22.22 -39.29 12.45
N ILE A 1191 -20.96 -39.52 12.81
CA ILE A 1191 -20.53 -39.98 14.14
C ILE A 1191 -19.78 -38.81 14.80
N TYR A 1192 -20.24 -38.39 15.98
CA TYR A 1192 -19.63 -37.30 16.74
C TYR A 1192 -18.64 -37.85 17.78
N PRO A 1193 -17.32 -37.83 17.50
CA PRO A 1193 -16.36 -38.34 18.46
C PRO A 1193 -16.35 -37.47 19.72
N SER A 1194 -16.30 -38.11 20.90
CA SER A 1194 -16.16 -37.37 22.15
C SER A 1194 -14.84 -36.58 22.17
N LEU A 1195 -14.90 -35.32 22.58
CA LEU A 1195 -13.70 -34.51 22.84
C LEU A 1195 -12.94 -34.98 24.09
N PHE A 1196 -13.68 -35.51 25.06
CA PHE A 1196 -13.19 -35.89 26.37
C PHE A 1196 -13.19 -37.40 26.46
N SER A 1197 -12.05 -38.00 26.81
CA SER A 1197 -11.99 -39.44 27.08
C SER A 1197 -12.90 -39.74 28.28
N SER A 1198 -13.96 -40.54 28.10
CA SER A 1198 -14.69 -41.08 29.24
C SER A 1198 -13.77 -42.07 29.96
N GLU A 1199 -13.68 -41.98 31.30
CA GLU A 1199 -12.98 -43.00 32.10
C GLU A 1199 -13.56 -44.40 31.84
N GLU A 1200 -14.83 -44.49 31.45
CA GLU A 1200 -15.53 -45.72 31.06
C GLU A 1200 -15.00 -46.35 29.77
N SER A 1201 -14.47 -45.59 28.81
CA SER A 1201 -13.93 -46.18 27.56
C SER A 1201 -12.63 -46.97 27.76
N LYS A 1202 -11.95 -46.78 28.90
CA LYS A 1202 -10.79 -47.59 29.30
C LYS A 1202 -11.20 -48.91 29.96
N SER A 1203 -12.36 -48.97 30.60
CA SER A 1203 -12.87 -50.21 31.21
C SER A 1203 -13.59 -51.10 30.20
N SER A 1204 -14.36 -50.56 29.25
CA SER A 1204 -15.12 -51.39 28.29
C SER A 1204 -14.23 -52.24 27.38
N ASN A 1205 -13.16 -51.65 26.81
CA ASN A 1205 -12.22 -52.37 25.94
C ASN A 1205 -11.23 -53.27 26.70
N GLN A 1206 -11.11 -53.15 28.02
CA GLN A 1206 -10.35 -54.08 28.86
C GLN A 1206 -11.21 -55.20 29.42
N ILE A 1207 -12.53 -55.00 29.55
CA ILE A 1207 -13.47 -56.02 30.03
C ILE A 1207 -13.90 -56.94 28.89
N GLU A 1208 -14.14 -56.44 27.67
CA GLU A 1208 -14.44 -57.32 26.52
C GLU A 1208 -13.25 -58.15 26.02
N LYS A 1209 -12.01 -57.72 26.31
CA LYS A 1209 -10.81 -58.49 26.00
C LYS A 1209 -10.46 -59.53 27.08
N LYS A 1210 -10.86 -59.30 28.33
CA LYS A 1210 -10.76 -60.30 29.42
C LYS A 1210 -11.93 -61.28 29.49
N LEU A 1211 -13.01 -61.02 28.74
CA LEU A 1211 -14.14 -61.95 28.59
C LEU A 1211 -14.02 -62.83 27.33
N ASN A 1212 -13.07 -62.53 26.44
CA ASN A 1212 -12.80 -63.29 25.20
C ASN A 1212 -11.38 -63.91 25.14
N GLU A 1213 -10.58 -63.78 26.21
CA GLU A 1213 -9.37 -64.57 26.50
C GLU A 1213 -9.68 -65.46 27.70
#